data_AF-A0A5N9AYV0-F1
#
_entry.id   AF-A0A5N9AYV0-F1
#
_cell.length_a   1.000
_cell.length_b   1.000
_cell.length_c   1.000
_cell.angle_alpha   90.00
_cell.angle_beta   90.00
_cell.angle_gamma   90.00
#
_symmetry.space_group_name_H-M   'P 1'
#
loop_
_entity.id
_entity.type
_entity.pdbx_description
1 polymer ?
#
loop_
_entity_poly.entity_id
_entity_poly.type
_entity_poly.pdbx_seq_one_letter_code
_entity_poly.pdbx_strand_id
1 'polypeptide(L)'
;MRVSIYKIKIINIFCWFTCAQLLSQNLNLHLQLTSFKSLYDKQSNAESVPSSISNSQDEECRTTKIQVKAENYIDTERNLKYLLEKTPNDFCALLALTDLYYMQYRFEEGQQILDDAVALKSNYSVRLQKARYAINKMDFTGASNIYSQIVEEDSTSLEAIYGLANISYWLNNFMDSQNYLQKLISLDSTYAPAHLLYSKIHREWQNTAKWKQSIRNAVESDSLYAEARAAFASVLRNEGYPEQAHQQAHMALEIDPYCISAYQYLGNGGSLKSHDRFPGADDADSSFIKLLTQGNDHLLHHQYNKAKSSFDAALVFYPKDVTANMGIGIIHYFKGNYEIALSKFWNILEDYPHYGLAHYGISLVLKRKKDLVNIKLNDMLTSFNNRSTPPVPNHLRDVFLDYDRLDPELQKIVLISAEPLSNYITALYISGATFQLIPFHNRLWELKHKEKTKNTRTFDLRLWDDVKGQGGFHAVGGEEWLREVKYQRWNILTHEFTHQVHGILSKKQRDQITFYFQKAKKERRTLDYYADFNEMEYLAQAVEAYIYDNKLADQKGWSGHTREILKAKDPSLYKFIENLNSSDSYRENEIRAYRQLGLNMIRNGNIPAAIETAQKGLVQYGNHPDLLGLLAQSYRLQGKYQKATQIDQQMVDLFP
;
A
#
# COMPACT_ATOMS: atom_id res chain seq x y z
N MET A 1 17.26 40.49 -59.84
CA MET A 1 16.03 39.70 -60.12
C MET A 1 16.04 38.46 -59.26
N ARG A 2 15.03 38.33 -58.37
CA ARG A 2 14.40 37.10 -57.87
C ARG A 2 15.23 35.97 -57.21
N VAL A 3 14.90 35.78 -55.93
CA VAL A 3 14.61 34.51 -55.21
C VAL A 3 15.80 33.61 -54.84
N SER A 4 16.22 33.64 -53.57
CA SER A 4 15.88 32.60 -52.57
C SER A 4 16.74 32.77 -51.30
N ILE A 5 16.16 33.32 -50.22
CA ILE A 5 16.73 33.31 -48.87
C ILE A 5 15.81 32.42 -48.03
N TYR A 6 16.28 31.22 -47.68
CA TYR A 6 15.72 30.42 -46.59
C TYR A 6 16.82 29.55 -45.99
N LYS A 7 17.49 30.09 -44.95
CA LYS A 7 18.15 29.33 -43.88
C LYS A 7 18.41 30.32 -42.75
N ILE A 8 18.22 29.86 -41.52
CA ILE A 8 18.28 30.61 -40.23
C ILE A 8 16.92 31.22 -39.80
N LYS A 9 16.02 30.34 -39.32
CA LYS A 9 15.03 30.59 -38.24
C LYS A 9 14.21 29.32 -38.03
N ILE A 10 14.74 28.33 -37.30
CA ILE A 10 14.03 27.26 -36.55
C ILE A 10 15.11 26.61 -35.67
N ILE A 11 15.55 27.29 -34.60
CA ILE A 11 16.23 26.67 -33.44
C ILE A 11 15.82 27.42 -32.15
N ASN A 12 15.47 28.72 -32.22
CA ASN A 12 15.06 29.49 -31.03
C ASN A 12 13.56 29.52 -30.69
N ILE A 13 12.69 28.80 -31.41
CA ILE A 13 11.24 28.78 -31.09
C ILE A 13 10.85 27.53 -30.27
N PHE A 14 11.60 26.43 -30.36
CA PHE A 14 11.31 25.21 -29.60
C PHE A 14 11.80 25.28 -28.14
N CYS A 15 12.94 25.92 -27.87
CA CYS A 15 13.39 26.20 -26.50
C CYS A 15 12.51 27.22 -25.77
N TRP A 16 11.89 28.16 -26.50
CA TRP A 16 10.98 29.13 -25.88
C TRP A 16 9.62 28.53 -25.54
N PHE A 17 9.09 27.59 -26.32
CA PHE A 17 7.82 26.92 -25.99
C PHE A 17 7.96 25.92 -24.82
N THR A 18 9.08 25.18 -24.73
CA THR A 18 9.33 24.27 -23.60
C THR A 18 9.76 25.02 -22.34
N CYS A 19 10.58 26.08 -22.43
CA CYS A 19 10.81 26.96 -21.29
C CYS A 19 9.54 27.72 -20.87
N ALA A 20 8.67 28.16 -21.79
CA ALA A 20 7.41 28.82 -21.40
C ALA A 20 6.39 27.84 -20.78
N GLN A 21 6.38 26.56 -21.16
CA GLN A 21 5.57 25.54 -20.47
C GLN A 21 6.15 25.15 -19.10
N LEU A 22 7.47 25.02 -18.97
CA LEU A 22 8.13 24.77 -17.68
C LEU A 22 8.10 26.00 -16.76
N LEU A 23 8.26 27.20 -17.30
CA LEU A 23 8.10 28.47 -16.58
C LEU A 23 6.63 28.72 -16.26
N SER A 24 5.65 28.41 -17.12
CA SER A 24 4.24 28.59 -16.74
C SER A 24 3.76 27.54 -15.74
N GLN A 25 4.29 26.31 -15.75
CA GLN A 25 4.04 25.32 -14.71
C GLN A 25 4.71 25.69 -13.38
N ASN A 26 5.98 26.14 -13.40
CA ASN A 26 6.65 26.66 -12.20
C ASN A 26 6.09 27.99 -11.71
N LEU A 27 5.64 28.88 -12.60
CA LEU A 27 5.05 30.17 -12.24
C LEU A 27 3.62 29.96 -11.75
N ASN A 28 2.84 29.01 -12.27
CA ASN A 28 1.56 28.63 -11.67
C ASN A 28 1.74 27.97 -10.30
N LEU A 29 2.74 27.08 -10.14
CA LEU A 29 3.08 26.49 -8.85
C LEU A 29 3.57 27.58 -7.87
N HIS A 30 4.39 28.52 -8.32
CA HIS A 30 4.94 29.60 -7.49
C HIS A 30 3.89 30.69 -7.19
N LEU A 31 2.98 31.00 -8.11
CA LEU A 31 1.82 31.88 -7.87
C LEU A 31 0.82 31.20 -6.92
N GLN A 32 0.64 29.89 -7.03
CA GLN A 32 -0.18 29.11 -6.08
C GLN A 32 0.49 29.01 -4.71
N LEU A 33 1.81 28.84 -4.63
CA LEU A 33 2.59 28.87 -3.38
C LEU A 33 2.59 30.26 -2.74
N THR A 34 2.66 31.33 -3.54
CA THR A 34 2.49 32.71 -3.05
C THR A 34 1.05 32.94 -2.59
N SER A 35 0.06 32.34 -3.27
CA SER A 35 -1.34 32.41 -2.84
C SER A 35 -1.60 31.61 -1.57
N PHE A 36 -0.95 30.45 -1.42
CA PHE A 36 -1.01 29.58 -0.24
C PHE A 36 -0.33 30.23 0.94
N LYS A 37 0.86 30.83 0.73
CA LYS A 37 1.54 31.64 1.74
C LYS A 37 0.74 32.89 2.11
N SER A 38 0.05 33.54 1.16
CA SER A 38 -0.85 34.65 1.47
C SER A 38 -2.17 34.22 2.13
N LEU A 39 -2.66 33.01 1.85
CA LEU A 39 -3.83 32.40 2.49
C LEU A 39 -3.47 31.96 3.90
N TYR A 40 -2.26 31.45 4.09
CA TYR A 40 -1.63 31.13 5.36
C TYR A 40 -1.44 32.40 6.21
N ASP A 41 -0.86 33.46 5.64
CA ASP A 41 -0.73 34.77 6.30
C ASP A 41 -2.11 35.41 6.56
N LYS A 42 -3.14 35.10 5.76
CA LYS A 42 -4.52 35.55 6.01
C LYS A 42 -5.23 34.70 7.06
N GLN A 43 -5.02 33.39 7.13
CA GLN A 43 -5.59 32.50 8.14
C GLN A 43 -4.92 32.73 9.50
N SER A 44 -3.60 32.91 9.55
CA SER A 44 -2.89 33.28 10.78
C SER A 44 -3.34 34.64 11.32
N ASN A 45 -3.77 35.55 10.43
CA ASN A 45 -4.37 36.83 10.79
C ASN A 45 -5.90 36.75 11.02
N ALA A 46 -6.56 35.65 10.65
CA ALA A 46 -8.02 35.45 10.77
C ALA A 46 -8.41 34.50 11.92
N GLU A 47 -7.46 33.83 12.58
CA GLU A 47 -7.68 33.07 13.82
C GLU A 47 -7.86 33.97 15.06
N SER A 48 -8.62 35.06 14.93
CA SER A 48 -9.38 35.57 16.08
C SER A 48 -10.69 34.77 16.18
N VAL A 49 -10.61 33.59 16.78
CA VAL A 49 -11.79 32.75 17.07
C VAL A 49 -12.67 33.45 18.13
N PRO A 50 -14.01 33.40 18.03
CA PRO A 50 -14.92 34.08 18.96
C PRO A 50 -14.69 33.64 20.42
N SER A 51 -14.59 34.62 21.30
CA SER A 51 -14.31 34.51 22.73
C SER A 51 -15.47 33.93 23.58
N SER A 52 -16.23 32.94 23.08
CA SER A 52 -17.45 32.48 23.77
C SER A 52 -17.47 31.01 24.21
N ILE A 53 -16.34 30.29 24.16
CA ILE A 53 -16.15 29.00 24.87
C ILE A 53 -14.72 28.96 25.40
N SER A 54 -14.40 29.76 26.42
CA SER A 54 -13.10 29.73 27.10
C SER A 54 -13.25 29.13 28.50
N ASN A 55 -12.86 27.87 28.66
CA ASN A 55 -12.41 27.39 29.95
C ASN A 55 -10.95 27.82 30.12
N SER A 56 -10.66 28.55 31.20
CA SER A 56 -9.38 29.22 31.51
C SER A 56 -8.17 28.28 31.69
N GLN A 57 -8.33 26.97 31.51
CA GLN A 57 -7.25 25.99 31.57
C GLN A 57 -6.57 25.74 30.21
N ASP A 58 -7.24 26.10 29.10
CA ASP A 58 -6.81 25.82 27.73
C ASP A 58 -5.84 26.86 27.15
N GLU A 59 -5.66 27.99 27.85
CA GLU A 59 -4.98 29.17 27.33
C GLU A 59 -3.45 29.15 27.56
N GLU A 60 -2.94 28.28 28.44
CA GLU A 60 -1.53 28.34 28.88
C GLU A 60 -0.55 28.00 27.73
N CYS A 61 -0.90 27.11 26.78
CA CYS A 61 0.05 26.60 25.76
C CYS A 61 -0.46 26.62 24.30
N ARG A 62 -1.62 27.24 23.99
CA ARG A 62 -2.25 27.17 22.65
C ARG A 62 -1.38 27.75 21.53
N THR A 63 -0.61 28.79 21.80
CA THR A 63 0.29 29.45 20.84
C THR A 63 1.37 28.51 20.29
N THR A 64 1.88 27.60 21.11
CA THR A 64 2.97 26.69 20.69
C THR A 64 2.49 25.59 19.72
N LYS A 65 1.22 25.18 19.80
CA LYS A 65 0.62 24.14 18.94
C LYS A 65 0.41 24.62 17.49
N ILE A 66 0.12 25.90 17.29
CA ILE A 66 0.02 26.54 15.96
C ILE A 66 1.42 26.76 15.38
N GLN A 67 2.40 27.11 16.21
CA GLN A 67 3.77 27.39 15.79
C GLN A 67 4.53 26.14 15.31
N VAL A 68 4.29 24.96 15.90
CA VAL A 68 4.88 23.69 15.44
C VAL A 68 4.43 23.31 14.02
N LYS A 69 3.18 23.63 13.64
CA LYS A 69 2.67 23.37 12.28
C LYS A 69 3.22 24.32 11.22
N ALA A 70 3.80 25.44 11.66
CA ALA A 70 4.21 26.58 10.83
C ALA A 70 5.71 26.61 10.51
N GLU A 71 6.54 26.17 11.45
CA GLU A 71 8.00 26.26 11.40
C GLU A 71 8.65 24.95 10.91
N ASN A 72 9.85 25.06 10.35
CA ASN A 72 10.69 23.91 10.02
C ASN A 72 10.95 23.07 11.28
N TYR A 73 10.51 21.81 11.29
CA TYR A 73 10.63 20.85 12.40
C TYR A 73 12.02 20.85 13.08
N ILE A 74 13.11 20.99 12.31
CA ILE A 74 14.49 21.02 12.84
C ILE A 74 14.74 22.27 13.68
N ASP A 75 14.35 23.43 13.14
CA ASP A 75 14.52 24.70 13.84
C ASP A 75 13.63 24.74 15.09
N THR A 76 12.40 24.23 14.98
CA THR A 76 11.46 24.08 16.10
C THR A 76 12.03 23.21 17.22
N GLU A 77 12.56 22.02 16.91
CA GLU A 77 13.16 21.13 17.91
C GLU A 77 14.33 21.81 18.62
N ARG A 78 15.23 22.43 17.87
CA ARG A 78 16.40 23.14 18.43
C ARG A 78 15.97 24.28 19.36
N ASN A 79 14.98 25.06 18.95
CA ASN A 79 14.48 26.20 19.74
C ASN A 79 13.80 25.73 21.03
N LEU A 80 12.98 24.68 20.98
CA LEU A 80 12.33 24.09 22.15
C LEU A 80 13.35 23.49 23.12
N LYS A 81 14.36 22.77 22.61
CA LYS A 81 15.46 22.24 23.44
C LYS A 81 16.25 23.35 24.10
N TYR A 82 16.62 24.40 23.36
CA TYR A 82 17.32 25.56 23.91
C TYR A 82 16.50 26.25 25.01
N LEU A 83 15.18 26.38 24.83
CA LEU A 83 14.29 26.91 25.86
C LEU A 83 14.33 26.02 27.11
N LEU A 84 14.18 24.70 26.96
CA LEU A 84 14.23 23.77 28.09
C LEU A 84 15.61 23.73 28.79
N GLU A 85 16.71 24.01 28.10
CA GLU A 85 18.02 24.19 28.75
C GLU A 85 18.06 25.41 29.69
N LYS A 86 17.34 26.49 29.35
CA LYS A 86 17.25 27.72 30.18
C LYS A 86 16.16 27.63 31.24
N THR A 87 15.07 26.94 30.92
CA THR A 87 13.89 26.76 31.77
C THR A 87 13.45 25.29 31.73
N PRO A 88 14.11 24.40 32.50
CA PRO A 88 13.87 22.95 32.42
C PRO A 88 12.45 22.49 32.71
N ASN A 89 11.69 23.28 33.49
CA ASN A 89 10.32 22.97 33.86
C ASN A 89 9.29 23.83 33.10
N ASP A 90 9.65 24.37 31.93
CA ASP A 90 8.69 25.05 31.06
C ASP A 90 7.68 24.04 30.50
N PHE A 91 6.49 24.03 31.09
CA PHE A 91 5.44 23.06 30.79
C PHE A 91 4.96 23.12 29.33
N CYS A 92 4.89 24.31 28.73
CA CYS A 92 4.42 24.46 27.36
C CYS A 92 5.47 24.02 26.36
N ALA A 93 6.75 24.27 26.65
CA ALA A 93 7.86 23.76 25.85
C ALA A 93 7.92 22.22 25.88
N LEU A 94 7.69 21.60 27.06
CA LEU A 94 7.62 20.13 27.18
C LEU A 94 6.46 19.56 26.36
N LEU A 95 5.25 20.14 26.44
CA LEU A 95 4.11 19.68 25.65
C LEU A 95 4.32 19.86 24.14
N ALA A 96 4.88 20.99 23.71
CA ALA A 96 5.15 21.24 22.30
C ALA A 96 6.23 20.30 21.75
N LEU A 97 7.28 20.01 22.53
CA LEU A 97 8.32 19.06 22.14
C LEU A 97 7.77 17.62 22.11
N THR A 98 6.88 17.27 23.04
CA THR A 98 6.14 16.00 23.01
C THR A 98 5.31 15.85 21.74
N ASP A 99 4.61 16.90 21.33
CA ASP A 99 3.82 16.95 20.08
C ASP A 99 4.71 16.82 18.84
N LEU A 100 5.83 17.55 18.82
CA LEU A 100 6.80 17.50 17.73
C LEU A 100 7.33 16.07 17.54
N TYR A 101 7.76 15.42 18.62
CA TYR A 101 8.23 14.04 18.59
C TYR A 101 7.14 13.04 18.23
N TYR A 102 5.90 13.27 18.65
CA TYR A 102 4.76 12.48 18.21
C TYR A 102 4.58 12.55 16.69
N MET A 103 4.61 13.76 16.11
CA MET A 103 4.47 13.96 14.65
C MET A 103 5.62 13.32 13.86
N GLN A 104 6.84 13.33 14.41
CA GLN A 104 8.02 12.70 13.82
C GLN A 104 8.10 11.17 14.04
N TYR A 105 7.09 10.57 14.69
CA TYR A 105 7.06 9.16 15.10
C TYR A 105 8.24 8.77 16.02
N ARG A 106 8.79 9.74 16.77
CA ARG A 106 9.85 9.56 17.78
C ARG A 106 9.22 9.33 19.14
N PHE A 107 8.44 8.26 19.24
CA PHE A 107 7.57 8.01 20.40
C PHE A 107 8.32 7.75 21.71
N GLU A 108 9.52 7.15 21.67
CA GLU A 108 10.31 6.93 22.88
C GLU A 108 10.81 8.25 23.49
N GLU A 109 11.40 9.12 22.66
CA GLU A 109 11.83 10.44 23.08
C GLU A 109 10.62 11.29 23.52
N GLY A 110 9.53 11.25 22.76
CA GLY A 110 8.28 11.91 23.12
C GLY A 110 7.67 11.43 24.42
N GLN A 111 7.76 10.13 24.74
CA GLN A 111 7.27 9.58 26.01
C GLN A 111 8.10 10.11 27.18
N GLN A 112 9.43 10.21 27.06
CA GLN A 112 10.29 10.75 28.11
C GLN A 112 9.91 12.21 28.44
N ILE A 113 9.76 13.05 27.41
CA ILE A 113 9.35 14.45 27.59
C ILE A 113 7.93 14.55 28.17
N LEU A 114 7.02 13.66 27.76
CA LEU A 114 5.67 13.60 28.32
C LEU A 114 5.67 13.22 29.79
N ASP A 115 6.53 12.29 30.21
CA ASP A 115 6.65 11.88 31.62
C ASP A 115 7.15 13.03 32.49
N ASP A 116 8.06 13.87 31.99
CA ASP A 116 8.50 15.11 32.64
C ASP A 116 7.32 16.10 32.79
N ALA A 117 6.51 16.29 31.73
CA ALA A 117 5.34 17.15 31.79
C ALA A 117 4.29 16.64 32.81
N VAL A 118 4.08 15.32 32.88
CA VAL A 118 3.19 14.66 33.85
C VAL A 118 3.66 14.90 35.29
N ALA A 119 4.97 14.86 35.53
CA ALA A 119 5.54 15.09 36.85
C ALA A 119 5.32 16.53 37.36
N LEU A 120 5.22 17.51 36.45
CA LEU A 120 4.92 18.90 36.79
C LEU A 120 3.44 19.12 37.07
N LYS A 121 2.57 18.74 36.11
CA LYS A 121 1.13 18.97 36.17
C LYS A 121 0.39 17.88 35.39
N SER A 122 -0.57 17.20 36.01
CA SER A 122 -1.47 16.26 35.31
C SER A 122 -2.80 16.94 34.95
N ASN A 123 -2.77 17.87 33.99
CA ASN A 123 -3.95 18.64 33.55
C ASN A 123 -4.60 18.04 32.28
N TYR A 124 -5.60 18.75 31.74
CA TYR A 124 -6.32 18.38 30.52
C TYR A 124 -5.39 18.04 29.35
N SER A 125 -4.45 18.93 29.01
CA SER A 125 -3.52 18.75 27.87
C SER A 125 -2.63 17.52 28.01
N VAL A 126 -2.10 17.26 29.21
CA VAL A 126 -1.30 16.05 29.48
C VAL A 126 -2.13 14.79 29.35
N ARG A 127 -3.38 14.78 29.86
CA ARG A 127 -4.27 13.63 29.70
C ARG A 127 -4.59 13.34 28.23
N LEU A 128 -4.84 14.37 27.43
CA LEU A 128 -5.03 14.22 25.98
C LEU A 128 -3.80 13.60 25.31
N GLN A 129 -2.58 14.04 25.65
CA GLN A 129 -1.35 13.47 25.10
C GLN A 129 -1.17 12.01 25.50
N LYS A 130 -1.38 11.67 26.78
CA LYS A 130 -1.32 10.28 27.25
C LYS A 130 -2.30 9.38 26.48
N ALA A 131 -3.52 9.85 26.24
CA ALA A 131 -4.51 9.11 25.48
C ALA A 131 -4.11 8.94 24.00
N ARG A 132 -3.54 9.96 23.35
CA ARG A 132 -3.01 9.87 21.98
C ARG A 132 -1.85 8.87 21.86
N TYR A 133 -0.93 8.87 22.82
CA TYR A 133 0.15 7.88 22.88
C TYR A 133 -0.41 6.46 23.10
N ALA A 134 -1.39 6.31 23.99
CA ALA A 134 -2.06 5.02 24.20
C ALA A 134 -2.74 4.47 22.93
N ILE A 135 -3.36 5.33 22.10
CA ILE A 135 -3.90 4.92 20.78
C ILE A 135 -2.81 4.32 19.88
N ASN A 136 -1.62 4.92 19.78
CA ASN A 136 -0.53 4.40 18.94
C ASN A 136 0.06 3.10 19.49
N LYS A 137 0.05 2.96 20.82
CA LYS A 137 0.36 1.70 21.50
C LYS A 137 -0.69 0.61 21.30
N MET A 138 -1.83 0.93 20.68
CA MET A 138 -3.05 0.09 20.62
C MET A 138 -3.65 -0.24 21.99
N ASP A 139 -3.34 0.56 23.01
CA ASP A 139 -4.04 0.52 24.30
C ASP A 139 -5.35 1.32 24.21
N PHE A 140 -6.30 0.79 23.43
CA PHE A 140 -7.60 1.43 23.23
C PHE A 140 -8.40 1.52 24.52
N THR A 141 -8.25 0.55 25.43
CA THR A 141 -8.92 0.56 26.73
C THR A 141 -8.40 1.70 27.60
N GLY A 142 -7.08 1.81 27.77
CA GLY A 142 -6.47 2.92 28.51
C GLY A 142 -6.79 4.28 27.91
N ALA A 143 -6.70 4.41 26.58
CA ALA A 143 -7.06 5.65 25.88
C ALA A 143 -8.55 6.00 26.07
N SER A 144 -9.46 5.04 25.94
CA SER A 144 -10.90 5.27 26.08
C SER A 144 -11.26 5.71 27.49
N ASN A 145 -10.64 5.12 28.52
CA ASN A 145 -10.88 5.52 29.91
C ASN A 145 -10.50 6.99 30.14
N ILE A 146 -9.36 7.42 29.62
CA ILE A 146 -8.91 8.82 29.75
C ILE A 146 -9.86 9.77 29.01
N TYR A 147 -10.21 9.45 27.76
CA TYR A 147 -11.11 10.32 26.99
C TYR A 147 -12.53 10.38 27.58
N SER A 148 -13.05 9.26 28.10
CA SER A 148 -14.36 9.25 28.77
C SER A 148 -14.36 10.13 30.01
N GLN A 149 -13.33 10.07 30.85
CA GLN A 149 -13.19 10.97 32.02
C GLN A 149 -13.17 12.43 31.60
N ILE A 150 -12.44 12.77 30.53
CA ILE A 150 -12.41 14.15 30.01
C ILE A 150 -13.81 14.58 29.54
N VAL A 151 -14.55 13.71 28.84
CA VAL A 151 -15.91 14.02 28.36
C VAL A 151 -16.93 14.10 29.49
N GLU A 152 -16.74 13.37 30.59
CA GLU A 152 -17.56 13.47 31.81
C GLU A 152 -17.36 14.82 32.51
N GLU A 153 -16.12 15.30 32.56
CA GLU A 153 -15.77 16.61 33.14
C GLU A 153 -16.18 17.78 32.22
N ASP A 154 -15.95 17.63 30.91
CA ASP A 154 -16.32 18.59 29.87
C ASP A 154 -16.94 17.87 28.66
N SER A 155 -18.27 17.85 28.65
CA SER A 155 -19.04 17.22 27.58
C SER A 155 -18.89 17.88 26.20
N THR A 156 -18.20 19.01 26.11
CA THR A 156 -17.95 19.78 24.87
C THR A 156 -16.51 19.67 24.36
N SER A 157 -15.64 18.91 25.04
CA SER A 157 -14.25 18.67 24.60
C SER A 157 -14.17 17.99 23.23
N LEU A 158 -13.84 18.77 22.19
CA LEU A 158 -13.80 18.28 20.80
C LEU A 158 -12.75 17.19 20.61
N GLU A 159 -11.53 17.38 21.13
CA GLU A 159 -10.45 16.39 21.02
C GLU A 159 -10.77 15.08 21.73
N ALA A 160 -11.44 15.13 22.89
CA ALA A 160 -11.79 13.91 23.61
C ALA A 160 -12.94 13.15 22.95
N ILE A 161 -13.97 13.86 22.46
CA ILE A 161 -15.04 13.26 21.66
C ILE A 161 -14.46 12.64 20.38
N TYR A 162 -13.52 13.32 19.71
CA TYR A 162 -12.82 12.76 18.56
C TYR A 162 -11.99 11.53 18.94
N GLY A 163 -11.30 11.56 20.08
CA GLY A 163 -10.56 10.43 20.63
C GLY A 163 -11.43 9.18 20.78
N LEU A 164 -12.61 9.33 21.40
CA LEU A 164 -13.60 8.26 21.52
C LEU A 164 -14.10 7.80 20.14
N ALA A 165 -14.45 8.73 19.24
CA ALA A 165 -14.87 8.39 17.88
C ALA A 165 -13.81 7.57 17.13
N ASN A 166 -12.54 7.96 17.24
CA ASN A 166 -11.41 7.30 16.60
C ASN A 166 -11.17 5.90 17.18
N ILE A 167 -11.27 5.74 18.50
CA ILE A 167 -11.20 4.43 19.17
C ILE A 167 -12.35 3.53 18.71
N SER A 168 -13.60 4.04 18.70
CA SER A 168 -14.76 3.30 18.19
C SER A 168 -14.56 2.88 16.74
N TYR A 169 -13.97 3.73 15.89
CA TYR A 169 -13.61 3.36 14.52
C TYR A 169 -12.58 2.21 14.49
N TRP A 170 -11.50 2.28 15.28
CA TRP A 170 -10.48 1.23 15.33
C TRP A 170 -11.03 -0.10 15.84
N LEU A 171 -11.98 -0.08 16.78
CA LEU A 171 -12.66 -1.27 17.31
C LEU A 171 -13.81 -1.78 16.41
N ASN A 172 -13.99 -1.20 15.22
CA ASN A 172 -15.08 -1.50 14.27
C ASN A 172 -16.50 -1.18 14.80
N ASN A 173 -16.61 -0.39 15.87
CA ASN A 173 -17.86 0.14 16.41
C ASN A 173 -18.28 1.39 15.61
N PHE A 174 -18.56 1.20 14.31
CA PHE A 174 -18.79 2.30 13.38
C PHE A 174 -20.01 3.16 13.71
N MET A 175 -21.05 2.56 14.32
CA MET A 175 -22.24 3.30 14.74
C MET A 175 -21.94 4.24 15.91
N ASP A 176 -21.22 3.76 16.92
CA ASP A 176 -20.78 4.60 18.05
C ASP A 176 -19.86 5.71 17.57
N SER A 177 -18.91 5.37 16.69
CA SER A 177 -18.03 6.35 16.04
C SER A 177 -18.83 7.43 15.30
N GLN A 178 -19.84 7.03 14.52
CA GLN A 178 -20.74 7.97 13.85
C GLN A 178 -21.49 8.88 14.85
N ASN A 179 -22.00 8.34 15.96
CA ASN A 179 -22.71 9.12 16.97
C ASN A 179 -21.81 10.17 17.63
N TYR A 180 -20.59 9.80 18.00
CA TYR A 180 -19.60 10.76 18.51
C TYR A 180 -19.27 11.84 17.50
N LEU A 181 -19.08 11.46 16.22
CA LEU A 181 -18.83 12.43 15.16
C LEU A 181 -20.02 13.37 14.90
N GLN A 182 -21.27 12.89 15.06
CA GLN A 182 -22.47 13.74 14.92
C GLN A 182 -22.49 14.79 16.02
N LYS A 183 -22.22 14.37 17.26
CA LYS A 183 -22.07 15.28 18.40
C LYS A 183 -20.96 16.30 18.12
N LEU A 184 -19.81 15.84 17.62
CA LEU A 184 -18.68 16.71 17.34
C LEU A 184 -19.03 17.79 16.29
N ILE A 185 -19.60 17.38 15.15
CA ILE A 185 -20.02 18.34 14.10
C ILE A 185 -21.11 19.29 14.59
N SER A 186 -21.97 18.87 15.53
CA SER A 186 -22.97 19.76 16.13
C SER A 186 -22.36 20.84 17.04
N LEU A 187 -21.20 20.56 17.64
CA LEU A 187 -20.45 21.51 18.45
C LEU A 187 -19.57 22.42 17.58
N ASP A 188 -18.89 21.83 16.59
CA ASP A 188 -18.06 22.53 15.61
C ASP A 188 -18.18 21.86 14.24
N SER A 189 -18.92 22.52 13.34
CA SER A 189 -19.13 22.03 11.98
C SER A 189 -17.89 22.13 11.09
N THR A 190 -16.88 22.89 11.52
CA THR A 190 -15.60 23.09 10.85
C THR A 190 -14.47 22.23 11.40
N TYR A 191 -14.76 21.27 12.30
CA TYR A 191 -13.74 20.37 12.82
C TYR A 191 -13.29 19.34 11.77
N ALA A 192 -12.25 19.69 11.01
CA ALA A 192 -11.75 18.91 9.87
C ALA A 192 -11.44 17.43 10.19
N PRO A 193 -10.84 17.06 11.35
CA PRO A 193 -10.62 15.65 11.70
C PRO A 193 -11.89 14.81 11.75
N ALA A 194 -13.04 15.40 12.14
CA ALA A 194 -14.32 14.67 12.17
C ALA A 194 -14.82 14.34 10.77
N HIS A 195 -14.76 15.29 9.83
CA HIS A 195 -15.09 15.05 8.41
C HIS A 195 -14.17 13.99 7.80
N LEU A 196 -12.88 14.02 8.12
CA LEU A 196 -11.95 12.98 7.64
C LEU A 196 -12.31 11.60 8.21
N LEU A 197 -12.64 11.49 9.50
CA LEU A 197 -13.04 10.20 10.09
C LEU A 197 -14.39 9.70 9.54
N TYR A 198 -15.34 10.61 9.28
CA TYR A 198 -16.57 10.27 8.56
C TYR A 198 -16.29 9.65 7.19
N SER A 199 -15.33 10.21 6.45
CA SER A 199 -14.97 9.66 5.15
C SER A 199 -14.48 8.22 5.25
N LYS A 200 -13.71 7.89 6.29
CA LYS A 200 -13.21 6.53 6.55
C LYS A 200 -14.38 5.59 6.84
N ILE A 201 -15.32 5.98 7.70
CA ILE A 201 -16.54 5.19 7.96
C ILE A 201 -17.37 4.99 6.68
N HIS A 202 -17.56 6.04 5.89
CA HIS A 202 -18.27 5.94 4.62
C HIS A 202 -17.55 5.05 3.61
N ARG A 203 -16.22 4.97 3.67
CA ARG A 203 -15.45 4.01 2.88
C ARG A 203 -15.69 2.56 3.33
N GLU A 204 -15.77 2.30 4.64
CA GLU A 204 -16.14 0.98 5.18
C GLU A 204 -17.56 0.57 4.78
N TRP A 205 -18.50 1.52 4.73
CA TRP A 205 -19.86 1.28 4.23
C TRP A 205 -20.01 1.34 2.71
N GLN A 206 -18.91 1.49 1.98
CA GLN A 206 -18.91 1.56 0.51
C GLN A 206 -19.77 2.70 -0.06
N ASN A 207 -20.03 3.74 0.74
CA ASN A 207 -20.76 4.93 0.37
C ASN A 207 -19.85 5.92 -0.37
N THR A 208 -19.45 5.58 -1.60
CA THR A 208 -18.46 6.33 -2.39
C THR A 208 -18.77 7.82 -2.51
N ALA A 209 -20.04 8.20 -2.73
CA ALA A 209 -20.42 9.61 -2.83
C ALA A 209 -20.17 10.37 -1.52
N LYS A 210 -20.57 9.80 -0.38
CA LYS A 210 -20.35 10.42 0.94
C LYS A 210 -18.88 10.40 1.35
N TRP A 211 -18.14 9.35 1.02
CA TRP A 211 -16.68 9.29 1.21
C TRP A 211 -15.98 10.49 0.55
N LYS A 212 -16.29 10.76 -0.73
CA LYS A 212 -15.73 11.90 -1.48
C LYS A 212 -16.12 13.23 -0.87
N GLN A 213 -17.42 13.39 -0.54
CA GLN A 213 -17.91 14.65 0.04
C GLN A 213 -17.27 14.94 1.40
N SER A 214 -17.19 13.94 2.28
CA SER A 214 -16.57 14.12 3.60
C SER A 214 -15.10 14.51 3.53
N ILE A 215 -14.35 14.01 2.53
CA ILE A 215 -12.95 14.44 2.32
C ILE A 215 -12.88 15.90 1.84
N ARG A 216 -13.77 16.30 0.92
CA ARG A 216 -13.83 17.70 0.47
C ARG A 216 -14.17 18.64 1.63
N ASN A 217 -15.17 18.29 2.44
CA ASN A 217 -15.50 19.03 3.66
C ASN A 217 -14.28 19.15 4.60
N ALA A 218 -13.51 18.07 4.79
CA ALA A 218 -12.33 18.12 5.65
C ALA A 218 -11.27 19.12 5.16
N VAL A 219 -11.02 19.18 3.85
CA VAL A 219 -10.07 20.14 3.25
C VAL A 219 -10.63 21.57 3.24
N GLU A 220 -11.93 21.74 3.04
CA GLU A 220 -12.61 23.04 3.11
C GLU A 220 -12.63 23.60 4.54
N SER A 221 -12.80 22.71 5.53
CA SER A 221 -12.77 23.05 6.96
C SER A 221 -11.38 23.46 7.44
N ASP A 222 -10.32 22.74 7.05
CA ASP A 222 -8.94 23.08 7.37
C ASP A 222 -8.03 22.81 6.16
N SER A 223 -7.63 23.89 5.49
CA SER A 223 -6.75 23.82 4.33
C SER A 223 -5.30 23.46 4.69
N LEU A 224 -4.93 23.49 5.98
CA LEU A 224 -3.61 23.11 6.49
C LEU A 224 -3.63 21.73 7.16
N TYR A 225 -4.66 20.92 6.93
CA TYR A 225 -4.70 19.56 7.44
C TYR A 225 -4.09 18.56 6.44
N ALA A 226 -2.83 18.17 6.68
CA ALA A 226 -2.05 17.30 5.80
C ALA A 226 -2.76 15.98 5.49
N GLU A 227 -3.31 15.29 6.49
CA GLU A 227 -3.99 14.01 6.30
C GLU A 227 -5.25 14.13 5.44
N ALA A 228 -5.99 15.24 5.53
CA ALA A 228 -7.14 15.49 4.66
C ALA A 228 -6.71 15.75 3.21
N ARG A 229 -5.62 16.49 2.98
CA ARG A 229 -5.06 16.69 1.64
C ARG A 229 -4.55 15.40 1.01
N ALA A 230 -3.83 14.58 1.78
CA ALA A 230 -3.39 13.26 1.33
C ALA A 230 -4.58 12.34 1.00
N ALA A 231 -5.65 12.38 1.80
CA ALA A 231 -6.89 11.66 1.49
C ALA A 231 -7.57 12.21 0.22
N PHE A 232 -7.52 13.52 0.00
CA PHE A 232 -8.07 14.17 -1.18
C PHE A 232 -7.34 13.79 -2.47
N ALA A 233 -6.03 13.54 -2.41
CA ALA A 233 -5.30 12.93 -3.52
C ALA A 233 -5.93 11.61 -3.99
N SER A 234 -6.35 10.75 -3.05
CA SER A 234 -7.01 9.48 -3.39
C SER A 234 -8.40 9.67 -4.03
N VAL A 235 -9.14 10.71 -3.62
CA VAL A 235 -10.41 11.09 -4.26
C VAL A 235 -10.18 11.58 -5.68
N LEU A 236 -9.23 12.48 -5.89
CA LEU A 236 -8.91 13.03 -7.20
C LEU A 236 -8.42 11.96 -8.19
N ARG A 237 -7.59 11.01 -7.74
CA ARG A 237 -7.20 9.86 -8.56
C ARG A 237 -8.41 9.02 -8.96
N ASN A 238 -9.32 8.75 -8.01
CA ASN A 238 -10.56 8.02 -8.30
C ASN A 238 -11.49 8.78 -9.25
N GLU A 239 -11.38 10.10 -9.32
CA GLU A 239 -12.15 10.97 -10.24
C GLU A 239 -11.48 11.15 -11.60
N GLY A 240 -10.29 10.58 -11.81
CA GLY A 240 -9.57 10.67 -13.08
C GLY A 240 -8.65 11.88 -13.21
N TYR A 241 -8.28 12.52 -12.09
CA TYR A 241 -7.41 13.69 -12.05
C TYR A 241 -6.05 13.41 -11.35
N PRO A 242 -5.19 12.53 -11.89
CA PRO A 242 -3.96 12.10 -11.21
C PRO A 242 -2.93 13.22 -11.02
N GLU A 243 -2.88 14.23 -11.90
CA GLU A 243 -2.00 15.38 -11.76
C GLU A 243 -2.39 16.27 -10.56
N GLN A 244 -3.69 16.55 -10.41
CA GLN A 244 -4.20 17.31 -9.26
C GLN A 244 -4.05 16.51 -7.97
N ALA A 245 -4.25 15.19 -8.05
CA ALA A 245 -4.03 14.30 -6.92
C ALA A 245 -2.57 14.31 -6.44
N HIS A 246 -1.63 14.25 -7.38
CA HIS A 246 -0.20 14.37 -7.11
C HIS A 246 0.13 15.70 -6.40
N GLN A 247 -0.43 16.82 -6.86
CA GLN A 247 -0.27 18.13 -6.21
C GLN A 247 -0.78 18.12 -4.76
N GLN A 248 -1.97 17.57 -4.50
CA GLN A 248 -2.51 17.49 -3.13
C GLN A 248 -1.64 16.65 -2.19
N ALA A 249 -1.04 15.56 -2.68
CA ALA A 249 -0.11 14.77 -1.89
C ALA A 249 1.19 15.54 -1.56
N HIS A 250 1.73 16.32 -2.50
CA HIS A 250 2.88 17.17 -2.23
C HIS A 250 2.56 18.32 -1.26
N MET A 251 1.41 18.97 -1.39
CA MET A 251 0.96 19.97 -0.41
C MET A 251 0.83 19.38 1.00
N ALA A 252 0.37 18.14 1.12
CA ALA A 252 0.34 17.45 2.41
C ALA A 252 1.75 17.28 3.00
N LEU A 253 2.77 16.99 2.17
CA LEU A 253 4.16 16.88 2.60
C LEU A 253 4.83 18.23 2.92
N GLU A 254 4.40 19.31 2.27
CA GLU A 254 4.85 20.67 2.61
C GLU A 254 4.32 21.11 3.99
N ILE A 255 3.11 20.67 4.34
CA ILE A 255 2.51 20.92 5.66
C ILE A 255 3.10 20.00 6.73
N ASP A 256 3.17 18.70 6.43
CA ASP A 256 3.72 17.67 7.32
C ASP A 256 4.66 16.73 6.54
N PRO A 257 5.98 16.94 6.65
CA PRO A 257 6.99 16.09 6.02
C PRO A 257 7.00 14.63 6.50
N TYR A 258 6.22 14.30 7.54
CA TYR A 258 6.05 12.95 8.10
C TYR A 258 4.66 12.36 7.78
N CYS A 259 3.88 12.97 6.88
CA CYS A 259 2.55 12.49 6.51
C CYS A 259 2.61 11.13 5.77
N ILE A 260 2.39 10.02 6.50
CA ILE A 260 2.44 8.65 5.96
C ILE A 260 1.55 8.48 4.74
N SER A 261 0.30 8.97 4.79
CA SER A 261 -0.68 8.78 3.72
C SER A 261 -0.28 9.47 2.42
N ALA A 262 0.43 10.59 2.48
CA ALA A 262 0.96 11.27 1.30
C ALA A 262 2.08 10.46 0.64
N TYR A 263 3.05 9.99 1.43
CA TYR A 263 4.11 9.09 0.94
C TYR A 263 3.56 7.77 0.39
N GLN A 264 2.55 7.19 1.03
CA GLN A 264 1.87 5.98 0.53
C GLN A 264 1.18 6.24 -0.81
N TYR A 265 0.52 7.39 -0.96
CA TYR A 265 -0.10 7.78 -2.23
C TYR A 265 0.96 7.88 -3.34
N LEU A 266 2.03 8.64 -3.10
CA LEU A 266 3.09 8.89 -4.09
C LEU A 266 3.85 7.61 -4.42
N GLY A 267 4.27 6.86 -3.40
CA GLY A 267 5.06 5.64 -3.54
C GLY A 267 4.32 4.40 -4.03
N ASN A 268 2.98 4.46 -4.13
CA ASN A 268 2.17 3.40 -4.73
C ASN A 268 1.56 3.90 -6.06
N GLY A 269 2.39 4.49 -6.92
CA GLY A 269 2.03 4.89 -8.28
C GLY A 269 1.34 6.24 -8.41
N GLY A 270 1.34 7.06 -7.36
CA GLY A 270 0.91 8.46 -7.41
C GLY A 270 1.92 9.41 -8.06
N SER A 271 3.10 8.91 -8.42
CA SER A 271 4.09 9.63 -9.21
C SER A 271 3.60 9.87 -10.65
N LEU A 272 3.91 11.05 -11.20
CA LEU A 272 3.56 11.38 -12.59
C LEU A 272 4.62 10.93 -13.59
N LYS A 273 5.85 10.72 -13.14
CA LYS A 273 7.02 10.43 -13.98
C LYS A 273 7.63 9.11 -13.56
N SER A 274 7.94 8.27 -14.54
CA SER A 274 8.90 7.20 -14.33
C SER A 274 10.33 7.77 -14.41
N HIS A 275 11.24 7.14 -13.67
CA HIS A 275 12.65 7.52 -13.59
C HIS A 275 13.52 6.36 -14.07
N ASP A 276 13.49 6.01 -15.35
CA ASP A 276 14.21 4.85 -15.90
C ASP A 276 15.72 4.85 -15.68
N ARG A 277 16.33 6.03 -15.59
CA ARG A 277 17.77 6.22 -15.34
C ARG A 277 18.01 7.48 -14.55
N PHE A 278 19.09 7.48 -13.77
CA PHE A 278 19.57 8.67 -13.08
C PHE A 278 20.80 9.23 -13.82
N PRO A 279 20.91 10.56 -13.96
CA PRO A 279 22.09 11.23 -14.52
C PRO A 279 23.41 10.64 -14.00
N GLY A 280 24.34 10.37 -14.92
CA GLY A 280 25.67 9.80 -14.61
C GLY A 280 25.79 8.30 -14.89
N ALA A 281 24.69 7.54 -15.03
CA ALA A 281 24.74 6.10 -15.31
C ALA A 281 25.25 5.74 -16.72
N ASP A 282 25.03 6.60 -17.72
CA ASP A 282 25.37 6.31 -19.13
C ASP A 282 26.83 6.63 -19.49
N ASP A 283 27.50 7.48 -18.70
CA ASP A 283 28.93 7.84 -18.84
C ASP A 283 29.80 7.18 -17.76
N ALA A 284 29.23 6.27 -16.96
CA ALA A 284 29.90 5.71 -15.81
C ALA A 284 30.95 4.65 -16.18
N ASP A 285 32.06 4.66 -15.43
CA ASP A 285 33.09 3.62 -15.45
C ASP A 285 32.46 2.22 -15.32
N SER A 286 32.95 1.27 -16.12
CA SER A 286 32.55 -0.16 -16.03
C SER A 286 32.73 -0.72 -14.61
N SER A 287 33.71 -0.22 -13.85
CA SER A 287 33.91 -0.51 -12.43
C SER A 287 32.74 -0.05 -11.55
N PHE A 288 32.20 1.15 -11.78
CA PHE A 288 31.06 1.67 -11.02
C PHE A 288 29.79 0.86 -11.28
N ILE A 289 29.48 0.58 -12.55
CA ILE A 289 28.32 -0.25 -12.91
C ILE A 289 28.45 -1.63 -12.29
N LYS A 290 29.64 -2.24 -12.34
CA LYS A 290 29.92 -3.51 -11.68
C LYS A 290 29.65 -3.46 -10.16
N LEU A 291 30.04 -2.39 -9.48
CA LEU A 291 29.76 -2.21 -8.05
C LEU A 291 28.27 -2.09 -7.76
N LEU A 292 27.51 -1.34 -8.56
CA LEU A 292 26.05 -1.26 -8.42
C LEU A 292 25.40 -2.63 -8.63
N THR A 293 25.81 -3.37 -9.68
CA THR A 293 25.30 -4.72 -9.95
C THR A 293 25.62 -5.68 -8.79
N GLN A 294 26.84 -5.66 -8.27
CA GLN A 294 27.23 -6.46 -7.10
C GLN A 294 26.43 -6.06 -5.85
N GLY A 295 26.21 -4.77 -5.63
CA GLY A 295 25.40 -4.26 -4.52
C GLY A 295 23.96 -4.79 -4.58
N ASN A 296 23.33 -4.69 -5.75
CA ASN A 296 21.97 -5.19 -5.98
C ASN A 296 21.89 -6.72 -5.84
N ASP A 297 22.85 -7.47 -6.41
CA ASP A 297 22.90 -8.93 -6.28
C ASP A 297 23.05 -9.38 -4.83
N HIS A 298 23.97 -8.76 -4.09
CA HIS A 298 24.10 -9.02 -2.65
C HIS A 298 22.83 -8.65 -1.89
N LEU A 299 22.14 -7.56 -2.26
CA LEU A 299 20.89 -7.13 -1.61
C LEU A 299 19.74 -8.11 -1.90
N LEU A 300 19.64 -8.62 -3.13
CA LEU A 300 18.68 -9.64 -3.57
C LEU A 300 18.80 -10.94 -2.76
N HIS A 301 20.02 -11.29 -2.34
CA HIS A 301 20.33 -12.46 -1.51
C HIS A 301 20.42 -12.12 -0.01
N HIS A 302 19.88 -10.96 0.41
CA HIS A 302 19.87 -10.47 1.79
C HIS A 302 21.26 -10.39 2.47
N GLN A 303 22.34 -10.29 1.68
CA GLN A 303 23.72 -10.16 2.15
C GLN A 303 24.06 -8.70 2.46
N TYR A 304 23.33 -8.11 3.42
CA TYR A 304 23.31 -6.67 3.67
C TYR A 304 24.69 -6.01 3.85
N ASN A 305 25.62 -6.66 4.56
CA ASN A 305 26.95 -6.08 4.79
C ASN A 305 27.79 -6.02 3.50
N LYS A 306 27.70 -7.04 2.64
CA LYS A 306 28.39 -7.04 1.34
C LYS A 306 27.74 -6.06 0.38
N ALA A 307 26.40 -6.03 0.34
CA ALA A 307 25.64 -5.08 -0.45
C ALA A 307 26.04 -3.63 -0.09
N LYS A 308 26.06 -3.31 1.22
CA LYS A 308 26.49 -1.99 1.70
C LYS A 308 27.92 -1.66 1.26
N SER A 309 28.85 -2.60 1.38
CA SER A 309 30.25 -2.39 0.97
C SER A 309 30.37 -2.06 -0.51
N SER A 310 29.64 -2.77 -1.38
CA SER A 310 29.58 -2.47 -2.81
C SER A 310 28.96 -1.10 -3.11
N PHE A 311 27.87 -0.74 -2.42
CA PHE A 311 27.24 0.57 -2.59
C PHE A 311 28.11 1.71 -2.05
N ASP A 312 28.74 1.56 -0.89
CA ASP A 312 29.67 2.55 -0.34
C ASP A 312 30.83 2.80 -1.31
N ALA A 313 31.39 1.73 -1.91
CA ALA A 313 32.42 1.84 -2.93
C ALA A 313 31.92 2.53 -4.21
N ALA A 314 30.67 2.28 -4.62
CA ALA A 314 30.05 2.97 -5.74
C ALA A 314 29.88 4.49 -5.46
N LEU A 315 29.52 4.84 -4.22
CA LEU A 315 29.37 6.23 -3.78
C LEU A 315 30.70 7.00 -3.71
N VAL A 316 31.86 6.33 -3.72
CA VAL A 316 33.15 7.02 -3.89
C VAL A 316 33.26 7.66 -5.28
N PHE A 317 32.70 7.03 -6.32
CA PHE A 317 32.67 7.59 -7.68
C PHE A 317 31.59 8.68 -7.80
N TYR A 318 30.38 8.38 -7.32
CA TYR A 318 29.23 9.28 -7.42
C TYR A 318 28.49 9.36 -6.07
N PRO A 319 28.82 10.33 -5.19
CA PRO A 319 28.28 10.42 -3.83
C PRO A 319 26.74 10.57 -3.74
N LYS A 320 26.12 11.09 -4.80
CA LYS A 320 24.67 11.30 -4.91
C LYS A 320 23.97 10.25 -5.79
N ASP A 321 24.62 9.13 -6.11
CA ASP A 321 23.97 8.09 -6.92
C ASP A 321 22.71 7.56 -6.22
N VAL A 322 21.60 7.58 -6.94
CA VAL A 322 20.29 7.22 -6.38
C VAL A 322 20.19 5.73 -6.13
N THR A 323 20.74 4.88 -7.01
CA THR A 323 20.68 3.42 -6.86
C THR A 323 21.40 2.96 -5.60
N ALA A 324 22.63 3.42 -5.39
CA ALA A 324 23.42 3.09 -4.21
C ALA A 324 22.81 3.68 -2.92
N ASN A 325 22.35 4.94 -2.94
CA ASN A 325 21.69 5.51 -1.76
C ASN A 325 20.35 4.82 -1.44
N MET A 326 19.57 4.40 -2.45
CA MET A 326 18.40 3.55 -2.24
C MET A 326 18.80 2.22 -1.61
N GLY A 327 19.78 1.52 -2.18
CA GLY A 327 20.26 0.25 -1.66
C GLY A 327 20.70 0.34 -0.19
N ILE A 328 21.44 1.39 0.18
CA ILE A 328 21.85 1.66 1.57
C ILE A 328 20.64 1.98 2.47
N GLY A 329 19.69 2.81 2.01
CA GLY A 329 18.47 3.10 2.76
C GLY A 329 17.65 1.83 3.05
N ILE A 330 17.55 0.94 2.07
CA ILE A 330 16.88 -0.36 2.18
C ILE A 330 17.57 -1.28 3.19
N ILE A 331 18.90 -1.36 3.12
CA ILE A 331 19.70 -2.11 4.09
C ILE A 331 19.44 -1.60 5.51
N HIS A 332 19.42 -0.28 5.70
CA HIS A 332 19.15 0.31 7.01
C HIS A 332 17.71 0.06 7.48
N TYR A 333 16.72 0.10 6.58
CA TYR A 333 15.34 -0.27 6.89
C TYR A 333 15.25 -1.71 7.42
N PHE A 334 15.85 -2.69 6.73
CA PHE A 334 15.81 -4.10 7.15
C PHE A 334 16.64 -4.38 8.41
N LYS A 335 17.67 -3.57 8.70
CA LYS A 335 18.45 -3.65 9.94
C LYS A 335 17.80 -2.94 11.13
N GLY A 336 16.68 -2.24 10.92
CA GLY A 336 16.00 -1.47 11.97
C GLY A 336 16.57 -0.07 12.23
N ASN A 337 17.49 0.40 11.39
CA ASN A 337 18.13 1.71 11.51
C ASN A 337 17.29 2.78 10.79
N TYR A 338 16.09 3.03 11.31
CA TYR A 338 15.05 3.82 10.62
C TYR A 338 15.44 5.27 10.35
N GLU A 339 16.15 5.95 11.26
CA GLU A 339 16.59 7.34 11.03
C GLU A 339 17.57 7.45 9.85
N ILE A 340 18.49 6.49 9.74
CA ILE A 340 19.46 6.47 8.64
C ILE A 340 18.73 6.16 7.32
N ALA A 341 17.77 5.23 7.34
CA ALA A 341 16.95 4.91 6.18
C ALA A 341 16.14 6.14 5.70
N LEU A 342 15.48 6.85 6.61
CA LEU A 342 14.73 8.08 6.30
C LEU A 342 15.64 9.13 5.66
N SER A 343 16.78 9.43 6.29
CA SER A 343 17.73 10.39 5.74
C SER A 343 18.17 10.02 4.32
N LYS A 344 18.47 8.74 4.07
CA LYS A 344 18.84 8.29 2.72
C LYS A 344 17.73 8.47 1.70
N PHE A 345 16.48 8.17 2.05
CA PHE A 345 15.36 8.35 1.13
C PHE A 345 15.00 9.84 0.92
N TRP A 346 15.03 10.68 1.96
CA TRP A 346 14.80 12.12 1.81
C TRP A 346 15.87 12.80 0.97
N ASN A 347 17.15 12.47 1.17
CA ASN A 347 18.24 13.03 0.36
C ASN A 347 18.04 12.73 -1.14
N ILE A 348 17.45 11.59 -1.49
CA ILE A 348 17.12 11.27 -2.88
C ILE A 348 15.99 12.16 -3.40
N LEU A 349 14.99 12.44 -2.56
CA LEU A 349 13.86 13.29 -2.92
C LEU A 349 14.23 14.78 -3.04
N GLU A 350 15.35 15.23 -2.48
CA GLU A 350 15.87 16.59 -2.71
C GLU A 350 16.18 16.82 -4.19
N ASP A 351 16.83 15.86 -4.85
CA ASP A 351 17.19 15.95 -6.27
C ASP A 351 16.10 15.34 -7.18
N TYR A 352 15.34 14.35 -6.70
CA TYR A 352 14.31 13.62 -7.45
C TYR A 352 12.98 13.58 -6.69
N PRO A 353 12.26 14.71 -6.57
CA PRO A 353 11.06 14.82 -5.72
C PRO A 353 9.89 13.93 -6.17
N HIS A 354 9.92 13.40 -7.40
CA HIS A 354 8.89 12.51 -7.94
C HIS A 354 9.30 11.03 -7.97
N TYR A 355 10.39 10.65 -7.30
CA TYR A 355 10.84 9.27 -7.32
C TYR A 355 10.02 8.39 -6.37
N GLY A 356 9.10 7.61 -6.94
CA GLY A 356 8.10 6.84 -6.19
C GLY A 356 8.70 5.83 -5.21
N LEU A 357 9.79 5.13 -5.56
CA LEU A 357 10.39 4.16 -4.63
C LEU A 357 10.98 4.81 -3.36
N ALA A 358 11.48 6.04 -3.42
CA ALA A 358 11.94 6.75 -2.22
C ALA A 358 10.75 7.18 -1.33
N HIS A 359 9.68 7.70 -1.94
CA HIS A 359 8.41 7.94 -1.22
C HIS A 359 7.88 6.66 -0.56
N TYR A 360 7.91 5.55 -1.29
CA TYR A 360 7.50 4.25 -0.79
C TYR A 360 8.36 3.82 0.41
N GLY A 361 9.69 3.95 0.32
CA GLY A 361 10.63 3.69 1.40
C GLY A 361 10.34 4.49 2.68
N ILE A 362 10.10 5.80 2.54
CA ILE A 362 9.73 6.67 3.67
C ILE A 362 8.42 6.19 4.29
N SER A 363 7.42 5.87 3.47
CA SER A 363 6.13 5.37 3.97
C SER A 363 6.28 4.09 4.81
N LEU A 364 7.16 3.18 4.39
CA LEU A 364 7.44 1.94 5.12
C LEU A 364 8.17 2.22 6.43
N VAL A 365 9.17 3.09 6.40
CA VAL A 365 9.92 3.45 7.60
C VAL A 365 9.02 4.11 8.64
N LEU A 366 8.23 5.12 8.25
CA LEU A 366 7.33 5.82 9.17
C LEU A 366 6.25 4.89 9.72
N LYS A 367 5.66 4.02 8.87
CA LYS A 367 4.72 2.98 9.32
C LYS A 367 5.38 2.04 10.33
N ARG A 368 6.62 1.61 10.07
CA ARG A 368 7.36 0.73 10.97
C ARG A 368 7.69 1.41 12.29
N LYS A 369 8.16 2.67 12.29
CA LYS A 369 8.35 3.48 13.51
C LYS A 369 7.06 3.57 14.31
N LYS A 370 5.93 3.76 13.62
CA LYS A 370 4.62 3.76 14.25
C LYS A 370 4.28 2.43 14.91
N ASP A 371 4.55 1.33 14.21
CA ASP A 371 4.23 -0.02 14.65
C ASP A 371 5.07 -0.50 15.83
N LEU A 372 6.30 -0.01 16.01
CA LEU A 372 7.20 -0.51 17.06
C LEU A 372 6.70 -0.24 18.48
N VAL A 373 5.84 0.76 18.68
CA VAL A 373 5.22 1.03 19.98
C VAL A 373 3.95 0.23 20.24
N ASN A 374 3.44 -0.49 19.23
CA ASN A 374 2.25 -1.32 19.37
C ASN A 374 2.53 -2.49 20.33
N ILE A 375 1.86 -2.50 21.48
CA ILE A 375 2.06 -3.52 22.52
C ILE A 375 1.62 -4.92 22.07
N LYS A 376 0.80 -5.03 21.02
CA LYS A 376 0.33 -6.30 20.46
C LYS A 376 1.30 -6.92 19.46
N LEU A 377 2.30 -6.17 19.00
CA LEU A 377 3.18 -6.63 17.92
C LEU A 377 3.97 -7.88 18.32
N ASN A 378 4.43 -7.96 19.57
CA ASN A 378 5.17 -9.10 20.10
C ASN A 378 4.30 -10.36 20.23
N ASP A 379 3.03 -10.20 20.58
CA ASP A 379 2.06 -11.31 20.62
C ASP A 379 1.87 -11.92 19.23
N MET A 380 1.74 -11.07 18.21
CA MET A 380 1.61 -11.51 16.81
C MET A 380 2.88 -12.25 16.34
N LEU A 381 4.05 -11.71 16.65
CA LEU A 381 5.33 -12.33 16.31
C LEU A 381 5.51 -13.68 17.00
N THR A 382 5.13 -13.77 18.28
CA THR A 382 5.16 -15.03 19.05
C THR A 382 4.22 -16.07 18.42
N SER A 383 3.00 -15.66 18.04
CA SER A 383 2.06 -16.52 17.32
C SER A 383 2.64 -17.04 16.00
N PHE A 384 3.26 -16.18 15.20
CA PHE A 384 3.93 -16.57 13.95
C PHE A 384 5.10 -17.55 14.17
N ASN A 385 5.93 -17.30 15.18
CA ASN A 385 7.06 -18.17 15.50
C ASN A 385 6.59 -19.57 15.93
N ASN A 386 5.52 -19.63 16.72
CA ASN A 386 4.93 -20.88 17.21
C ASN A 386 4.15 -21.66 16.14
N ARG A 387 3.70 -21.02 15.06
CA ARG A 387 3.04 -21.72 13.94
C ARG A 387 4.04 -22.64 13.24
N SER A 388 3.71 -23.91 13.11
CA SER A 388 4.50 -24.88 12.35
C SER A 388 4.66 -24.45 10.90
N THR A 389 5.86 -24.66 10.35
CA THR A 389 6.11 -24.45 8.91
C THR A 389 5.45 -25.58 8.12
N PRO A 390 4.53 -25.28 7.17
CA PRO A 390 3.95 -26.31 6.31
C PRO A 390 5.02 -27.03 5.48
N PRO A 391 4.81 -28.28 5.06
CA PRO A 391 5.73 -28.95 4.15
C PRO A 391 5.76 -28.24 2.79
N VAL A 392 6.90 -28.34 2.09
CA VAL A 392 7.03 -27.79 0.72
C VAL A 392 6.21 -28.63 -0.26
N PRO A 393 5.15 -28.09 -0.89
CA PRO A 393 4.35 -28.83 -1.86
C PRO A 393 5.16 -29.18 -3.12
N ASN A 394 4.76 -30.24 -3.83
CA ASN A 394 5.29 -30.54 -5.16
C ASN A 394 5.11 -29.33 -6.08
N HIS A 395 6.10 -29.09 -6.92
CA HIS A 395 6.13 -27.98 -7.87
C HIS A 395 6.07 -26.57 -7.29
N LEU A 396 6.19 -26.39 -5.96
CA LEU A 396 6.23 -25.06 -5.36
C LEU A 396 7.35 -24.22 -5.97
N ARG A 397 8.55 -24.78 -6.12
CA ARG A 397 9.73 -24.09 -6.69
C ARG A 397 9.58 -23.75 -8.17
N ASP A 398 8.78 -24.53 -8.89
CA ASP A 398 8.51 -24.28 -10.31
C ASP A 398 7.54 -23.10 -10.49
N VAL A 399 6.62 -22.91 -9.54
CA VAL A 399 5.68 -21.77 -9.53
C VAL A 399 6.32 -20.54 -8.88
N PHE A 400 6.85 -20.67 -7.67
CA PHE A 400 7.50 -19.59 -6.92
C PHE A 400 8.99 -19.53 -7.27
N LEU A 401 9.31 -18.79 -8.33
CA LEU A 401 10.63 -18.79 -8.96
C LEU A 401 11.77 -18.35 -8.04
N ASP A 402 11.45 -17.53 -7.03
CA ASP A 402 12.41 -16.96 -6.09
C ASP A 402 12.60 -17.79 -4.82
N TYR A 403 11.85 -18.88 -4.62
CA TYR A 403 11.73 -19.55 -3.32
C TYR A 403 13.07 -19.92 -2.67
N ASP A 404 14.00 -20.48 -3.45
CA ASP A 404 15.28 -20.98 -2.92
C ASP A 404 16.27 -19.86 -2.55
N ARG A 405 16.12 -18.63 -3.09
CA ARG A 405 16.97 -17.49 -2.70
C ARG A 405 16.51 -16.78 -1.43
N LEU A 406 15.28 -17.05 -0.99
CA LEU A 406 14.70 -16.37 0.17
C LEU A 406 15.34 -16.86 1.48
N ASP A 407 15.43 -15.95 2.47
CA ASP A 407 15.75 -16.35 3.83
C ASP A 407 14.67 -17.27 4.44
N PRO A 408 14.99 -18.04 5.51
CA PRO A 408 14.05 -18.98 6.11
C PRO A 408 12.73 -18.39 6.61
N GLU A 409 12.71 -17.11 7.04
CA GLU A 409 11.47 -16.44 7.47
C GLU A 409 10.53 -16.24 6.28
N LEU A 410 11.05 -15.73 5.16
CA LEU A 410 10.28 -15.56 3.93
C LEU A 410 9.83 -16.89 3.34
N GLN A 411 10.68 -17.92 3.35
CA GLN A 411 10.28 -19.27 2.93
C GLN A 411 9.10 -19.80 3.75
N LYS A 412 9.15 -19.62 5.09
CA LYS A 412 8.05 -19.98 5.99
C LYS A 412 6.78 -19.19 5.66
N ILE A 413 6.89 -17.88 5.40
CA ILE A 413 5.75 -17.03 5.03
C ILE A 413 5.12 -17.48 3.71
N VAL A 414 5.92 -17.79 2.68
CA VAL A 414 5.39 -18.30 1.39
C VAL A 414 4.57 -19.57 1.60
N LEU A 415 5.11 -20.52 2.37
CA LEU A 415 4.43 -21.78 2.66
C LEU A 415 3.11 -21.56 3.43
N ILE A 416 3.13 -20.73 4.47
CA ILE A 416 1.94 -20.36 5.24
C ILE A 416 0.88 -19.69 4.38
N SER A 417 1.30 -18.82 3.47
CA SER A 417 0.39 -17.98 2.67
C SER A 417 -0.24 -18.76 1.51
N ALA A 418 0.48 -19.74 0.96
CA ALA A 418 0.01 -20.62 -0.10
C ALA A 418 -0.74 -21.86 0.42
N GLU A 419 -0.52 -22.27 1.67
CA GLU A 419 -1.12 -23.46 2.31
C GLU A 419 -2.63 -23.64 2.01
N PRO A 420 -3.50 -22.62 2.16
CA PRO A 420 -4.94 -22.77 1.94
C PRO A 420 -5.33 -23.10 0.50
N LEU A 421 -4.42 -22.92 -0.46
CA LEU A 421 -4.64 -23.22 -1.87
C LEU A 421 -3.51 -24.09 -2.44
N SER A 422 -2.76 -24.78 -1.59
CA SER A 422 -1.55 -25.52 -1.97
C SER A 422 -1.82 -26.64 -2.96
N ASN A 423 -3.02 -27.25 -2.92
CA ASN A 423 -3.40 -28.31 -3.85
C ASN A 423 -3.57 -27.83 -5.30
N TYR A 424 -3.59 -26.52 -5.54
CA TYR A 424 -3.66 -25.93 -6.88
C TYR A 424 -2.27 -25.72 -7.52
N ILE A 425 -1.19 -25.87 -6.75
CA ILE A 425 0.19 -25.61 -7.21
C ILE A 425 0.55 -26.49 -8.42
N THR A 426 0.20 -27.77 -8.42
CA THR A 426 0.47 -28.67 -9.56
C THR A 426 -0.23 -28.21 -10.84
N ALA A 427 -1.50 -27.82 -10.74
CA ALA A 427 -2.24 -27.29 -11.88
C ALA A 427 -1.64 -25.96 -12.37
N LEU A 428 -1.22 -25.08 -11.47
CA LEU A 428 -0.53 -23.84 -11.83
C LEU A 428 0.80 -24.12 -12.56
N TYR A 429 1.59 -25.07 -12.05
CA TYR A 429 2.80 -25.55 -12.71
C TYR A 429 2.53 -26.07 -14.13
N ILE A 430 1.57 -27.00 -14.28
CA ILE A 430 1.18 -27.55 -15.58
C ILE A 430 0.76 -26.44 -16.54
N SER A 431 0.03 -25.44 -16.07
CA SER A 431 -0.43 -24.34 -16.92
C SER A 431 0.71 -23.44 -17.40
N GLY A 432 1.84 -23.43 -16.67
CA GLY A 432 2.99 -22.54 -16.87
C GLY A 432 2.90 -21.22 -16.09
N ALA A 433 2.03 -21.14 -15.07
CA ALA A 433 1.89 -19.97 -14.22
C ALA A 433 3.11 -19.81 -13.30
N THR A 434 3.48 -18.56 -13.00
CA THR A 434 4.61 -18.26 -12.11
C THR A 434 4.23 -17.20 -11.09
N PHE A 435 4.83 -17.25 -9.91
CA PHE A 435 4.74 -16.24 -8.88
C PHE A 435 6.15 -15.74 -8.57
N GLN A 436 6.37 -14.44 -8.68
CA GLN A 436 7.66 -13.82 -8.41
C GLN A 436 7.59 -12.91 -7.18
N LEU A 437 8.64 -12.93 -6.37
CA LEU A 437 8.78 -12.01 -5.25
C LEU A 437 9.66 -10.86 -5.67
N ILE A 438 9.11 -9.65 -5.62
CA ILE A 438 9.83 -8.45 -6.02
C ILE A 438 10.54 -7.85 -4.80
N PRO A 439 11.88 -7.72 -4.83
CA PRO A 439 12.59 -6.97 -3.81
C PRO A 439 12.20 -5.50 -3.85
N PHE A 440 12.28 -4.82 -2.71
CA PHE A 440 11.93 -3.40 -2.60
C PHE A 440 12.69 -2.50 -3.62
N HIS A 441 13.95 -2.79 -3.95
CA HIS A 441 14.73 -1.96 -4.88
C HIS A 441 14.36 -2.11 -6.36
N ASN A 442 13.56 -3.13 -6.73
CA ASN A 442 13.23 -3.42 -8.12
C ASN A 442 11.89 -2.83 -8.53
N ARG A 443 11.75 -2.55 -9.83
CA ARG A 443 10.49 -2.18 -10.47
C ARG A 443 9.84 -3.40 -11.07
N LEU A 444 8.51 -3.35 -11.14
CA LEU A 444 7.73 -4.48 -11.60
C LEU A 444 8.11 -4.91 -13.03
N TRP A 445 8.41 -3.96 -13.92
CA TRP A 445 8.78 -4.24 -15.30
C TRP A 445 10.17 -4.87 -15.49
N GLU A 446 11.03 -4.88 -14.47
CA GLU A 446 12.33 -5.55 -14.50
C GLU A 446 12.20 -7.07 -14.32
N LEU A 447 11.02 -7.54 -13.93
CA LEU A 447 10.72 -8.94 -13.79
C LEU A 447 10.37 -9.59 -15.13
N LYS A 448 10.76 -10.86 -15.26
CA LYS A 448 10.34 -11.72 -16.38
C LYS A 448 8.82 -11.67 -16.56
N HIS A 449 8.38 -11.54 -17.81
CA HIS A 449 6.95 -11.46 -18.19
C HIS A 449 6.23 -10.16 -17.79
N LYS A 450 6.94 -9.18 -17.24
CA LYS A 450 6.39 -7.88 -16.81
C LYS A 450 6.88 -6.70 -17.60
N GLU A 451 7.68 -6.92 -18.64
CA GLU A 451 8.36 -5.87 -19.41
C GLU A 451 7.37 -4.85 -20.00
N LYS A 452 6.15 -5.29 -20.30
CA LYS A 452 5.06 -4.46 -20.85
C LYS A 452 4.45 -3.46 -19.85
N THR A 453 4.72 -3.59 -18.55
CA THR A 453 4.15 -2.65 -17.57
C THR A 453 4.94 -1.35 -17.48
N LYS A 454 6.15 -1.31 -18.04
CA LYS A 454 7.03 -0.15 -18.03
C LYS A 454 6.33 1.11 -18.56
N ASN A 455 6.33 2.18 -17.77
CA ASN A 455 5.76 3.48 -18.13
C ASN A 455 4.26 3.42 -18.46
N THR A 456 3.55 2.40 -17.96
CA THR A 456 2.10 2.26 -18.13
C THR A 456 1.38 2.46 -16.80
N ARG A 457 0.06 2.60 -16.85
CA ARG A 457 -0.78 2.77 -15.66
C ARG A 457 -1.72 1.59 -15.45
N THR A 458 -2.05 1.33 -14.19
CA THR A 458 -3.13 0.42 -13.79
C THR A 458 -4.48 0.99 -14.24
N PHE A 459 -5.54 0.16 -14.16
CA PHE A 459 -6.92 0.61 -14.41
C PHE A 459 -7.36 1.73 -13.45
N ASP A 460 -6.76 1.82 -12.25
CA ASP A 460 -7.00 2.86 -11.24
C ASP A 460 -5.95 4.00 -11.29
N LEU A 461 -5.27 4.14 -12.43
CA LEU A 461 -4.35 5.23 -12.78
C LEU A 461 -3.03 5.29 -12.00
N ARG A 462 -2.66 4.23 -11.26
CA ARG A 462 -1.34 4.12 -10.61
C ARG A 462 -0.26 3.81 -11.64
N LEU A 463 0.91 4.45 -11.53
CA LEU A 463 2.07 4.13 -12.34
C LEU A 463 2.62 2.75 -11.94
N TRP A 464 2.70 1.80 -12.89
CA TRP A 464 3.14 0.43 -12.61
C TRP A 464 4.57 0.33 -12.09
N ASP A 465 5.43 1.30 -12.40
CA ASP A 465 6.82 1.37 -11.94
C ASP A 465 6.97 1.41 -10.41
N ASP A 466 5.95 1.93 -9.72
CA ASP A 466 5.94 2.08 -8.26
C ASP A 466 5.11 0.98 -7.56
N VAL A 467 4.37 0.16 -8.32
CA VAL A 467 3.43 -0.84 -7.77
C VAL A 467 4.18 -2.13 -7.41
N LYS A 468 3.90 -2.66 -6.21
CA LYS A 468 4.57 -3.84 -5.63
C LYS A 468 3.74 -5.13 -5.62
N GLY A 469 2.63 -5.15 -6.34
CA GLY A 469 1.75 -6.32 -6.43
C GLY A 469 0.99 -6.36 -7.76
N GLN A 470 0.90 -7.54 -8.36
CA GLN A 470 0.07 -7.75 -9.53
C GLN A 470 -0.37 -9.20 -9.62
N GLY A 471 -1.68 -9.42 -9.65
CA GLY A 471 -2.27 -10.73 -9.89
C GLY A 471 -2.24 -11.16 -11.34
N GLY A 472 -2.89 -12.29 -11.62
CA GLY A 472 -2.98 -12.88 -12.96
C GLY A 472 -1.94 -13.98 -13.19
N PHE A 473 -1.82 -14.42 -14.45
CA PHE A 473 -1.12 -15.67 -14.79
C PHE A 473 0.35 -15.74 -14.35
N HIS A 474 1.08 -14.62 -14.49
CA HIS A 474 2.37 -14.42 -13.83
C HIS A 474 2.12 -13.45 -12.68
N ALA A 475 2.00 -13.92 -11.45
CA ALA A 475 1.71 -13.06 -10.30
C ALA A 475 3.00 -12.52 -9.66
N VAL A 476 2.87 -11.40 -8.94
CA VAL A 476 3.97 -10.74 -8.24
C VAL A 476 3.52 -10.25 -6.87
N GLY A 477 4.36 -10.41 -5.85
CA GLY A 477 4.18 -9.80 -4.53
C GLY A 477 5.49 -9.22 -3.97
N GLY A 478 5.42 -8.05 -3.34
CA GLY A 478 6.57 -7.37 -2.72
C GLY A 478 7.07 -8.09 -1.47
N GLU A 479 8.38 -8.35 -1.41
CA GLU A 479 9.00 -9.02 -0.25
C GLU A 479 8.73 -8.30 1.07
N GLU A 480 8.76 -6.96 1.05
CA GLU A 480 8.48 -6.13 2.22
C GLU A 480 7.05 -6.32 2.74
N TRP A 481 6.05 -6.49 1.86
CA TRP A 481 4.68 -6.78 2.25
C TRP A 481 4.55 -8.18 2.83
N LEU A 482 5.24 -9.17 2.24
CA LEU A 482 5.24 -10.53 2.76
C LEU A 482 5.75 -10.58 4.20
N ARG A 483 6.82 -9.84 4.51
CA ARG A 483 7.36 -9.79 5.88
C ARG A 483 6.37 -9.25 6.91
N GLU A 484 5.34 -8.53 6.49
CA GLU A 484 4.28 -8.06 7.39
C GLU A 484 3.32 -9.18 7.84
N VAL A 485 3.28 -10.32 7.15
CA VAL A 485 2.43 -11.48 7.49
C VAL A 485 2.72 -12.01 8.90
N LYS A 486 3.96 -11.91 9.38
CA LYS A 486 4.32 -12.32 10.77
C LYS A 486 3.64 -11.47 11.85
N TYR A 487 3.11 -10.31 11.48
CA TYR A 487 2.35 -9.42 12.34
C TYR A 487 0.84 -9.53 12.09
N GLN A 488 0.39 -10.58 11.40
CA GLN A 488 -1.01 -10.77 10.96
C GLN A 488 -1.53 -9.56 10.19
N ARG A 489 -0.63 -8.92 9.42
CA ARG A 489 -1.02 -7.88 8.49
C ARG A 489 -1.45 -8.48 7.15
N TRP A 490 -2.04 -7.64 6.30
CA TRP A 490 -2.56 -8.05 5.00
C TRP A 490 -1.60 -8.96 4.22
N ASN A 491 -2.10 -10.12 3.82
CA ASN A 491 -1.32 -11.12 3.10
C ASN A 491 -1.45 -10.94 1.58
N ILE A 492 -0.58 -10.11 1.01
CA ILE A 492 -0.54 -9.88 -0.43
C ILE A 492 -0.31 -11.17 -1.22
N LEU A 493 0.50 -12.12 -0.71
CA LEU A 493 0.76 -13.36 -1.42
C LEU A 493 -0.52 -14.19 -1.53
N THR A 494 -1.22 -14.44 -0.42
CA THR A 494 -2.50 -15.17 -0.44
C THR A 494 -3.50 -14.50 -1.39
N HIS A 495 -3.57 -13.16 -1.37
CA HIS A 495 -4.45 -12.40 -2.25
C HIS A 495 -4.11 -12.62 -3.73
N GLU A 496 -2.86 -12.36 -4.14
CA GLU A 496 -2.44 -12.46 -5.55
C GLU A 496 -2.39 -13.91 -6.05
N PHE A 497 -2.07 -14.85 -5.16
CA PHE A 497 -2.11 -16.29 -5.46
C PHE A 497 -3.54 -16.78 -5.69
N THR A 498 -4.52 -16.19 -4.99
CA THR A 498 -5.93 -16.51 -5.23
C THR A 498 -6.38 -16.10 -6.62
N HIS A 499 -5.89 -14.97 -7.17
CA HIS A 499 -6.14 -14.58 -8.55
C HIS A 499 -5.62 -15.62 -9.56
N GLN A 500 -4.46 -16.23 -9.30
CA GLN A 500 -3.93 -17.32 -10.13
C GLN A 500 -4.82 -18.56 -10.09
N VAL A 501 -5.20 -18.97 -8.87
CA VAL A 501 -6.08 -20.12 -8.67
C VAL A 501 -7.43 -19.90 -9.35
N HIS A 502 -7.99 -18.70 -9.28
CA HIS A 502 -9.24 -18.37 -9.95
C HIS A 502 -9.19 -18.64 -11.46
N GLY A 503 -8.04 -18.41 -12.09
CA GLY A 503 -7.79 -18.70 -13.51
C GLY A 503 -7.95 -20.16 -13.90
N ILE A 504 -7.66 -21.11 -13.00
CA ILE A 504 -7.69 -22.56 -13.28
C ILE A 504 -8.92 -23.28 -12.74
N LEU A 505 -9.78 -22.61 -11.95
CA LEU A 505 -10.99 -23.21 -11.42
C LEU A 505 -11.90 -23.81 -12.51
N SER A 506 -12.75 -24.75 -12.13
CA SER A 506 -13.75 -25.30 -13.02
C SER A 506 -14.80 -24.26 -13.45
N LYS A 507 -15.49 -24.51 -14.57
CA LYS A 507 -16.60 -23.63 -15.01
C LYS A 507 -17.68 -23.55 -13.92
N LYS A 508 -18.01 -24.69 -13.30
CA LYS A 508 -18.98 -24.77 -12.21
C LYS A 508 -18.58 -23.89 -11.02
N GLN A 509 -17.31 -23.94 -10.60
CA GLN A 509 -16.80 -23.10 -9.51
C GLN A 509 -16.86 -21.61 -9.86
N ARG A 510 -16.42 -21.23 -11.08
CA ARG A 510 -16.51 -19.82 -11.52
C ARG A 510 -17.95 -19.32 -11.59
N ASP A 511 -18.86 -20.09 -12.19
CA ASP A 511 -20.28 -19.72 -12.25
C ASP A 511 -20.86 -19.54 -10.83
N GLN A 512 -20.45 -20.37 -9.87
CA GLN A 512 -20.85 -20.26 -8.46
C GLN A 512 -20.28 -19.00 -7.80
N ILE A 513 -19.01 -18.67 -8.05
CA ILE A 513 -18.39 -17.42 -7.58
C ILE A 513 -19.10 -16.20 -8.16
N THR A 514 -19.35 -16.18 -9.48
CA THR A 514 -20.10 -15.11 -10.15
C THR A 514 -21.49 -14.94 -9.54
N PHE A 515 -22.21 -16.04 -9.30
CA PHE A 515 -23.51 -16.00 -8.64
C PHE A 515 -23.43 -15.42 -7.22
N TYR A 516 -22.46 -15.86 -6.41
CA TYR A 516 -22.26 -15.32 -5.06
C TYR A 516 -21.90 -13.84 -5.07
N PHE A 517 -20.98 -13.42 -5.94
CA PHE A 517 -20.58 -12.02 -6.09
C PHE A 517 -21.77 -11.13 -6.45
N GLN A 518 -22.56 -11.50 -7.47
CA GLN A 518 -23.72 -10.72 -7.90
C GLN A 518 -24.75 -10.58 -6.76
N LYS A 519 -25.00 -11.67 -6.03
CA LYS A 519 -25.91 -11.66 -4.88
C LYS A 519 -25.36 -10.80 -3.74
N ALA A 520 -24.09 -10.97 -3.38
CA ALA A 520 -23.43 -10.23 -2.31
C ALA A 520 -23.39 -8.72 -2.60
N LYS A 521 -23.11 -8.33 -3.84
CA LYS A 521 -23.10 -6.93 -4.28
C LYS A 521 -24.49 -6.29 -4.18
N LYS A 522 -25.54 -6.99 -4.63
CA LYS A 522 -26.92 -6.53 -4.51
C LYS A 522 -27.36 -6.36 -3.05
N GLU A 523 -26.92 -7.25 -2.17
CA GLU A 523 -27.29 -7.29 -0.76
C GLU A 523 -26.29 -6.51 0.15
N ARG A 524 -25.28 -5.84 -0.42
CA ARG A 524 -24.21 -5.13 0.30
C ARG A 524 -23.47 -5.99 1.33
N ARG A 525 -23.24 -7.26 1.00
CA ARG A 525 -22.52 -8.25 1.81
C ARG A 525 -21.04 -8.43 1.42
N THR A 526 -20.56 -7.76 0.38
CA THR A 526 -19.14 -7.71 0.06
C THR A 526 -18.34 -7.18 1.26
N LEU A 527 -17.13 -7.71 1.46
CA LEU A 527 -16.34 -7.41 2.66
C LEU A 527 -16.06 -5.91 2.79
N ASP A 528 -15.72 -5.27 1.67
CA ASP A 528 -15.47 -3.83 1.55
C ASP A 528 -15.62 -3.34 0.10
N TYR A 529 -15.23 -2.08 -0.14
CA TYR A 529 -15.27 -1.43 -1.45
C TYR A 529 -14.35 -2.05 -2.51
N TYR A 530 -13.28 -2.75 -2.08
CA TYR A 530 -12.28 -3.34 -2.95
C TYR A 530 -12.77 -4.71 -3.44
N ALA A 531 -13.28 -5.54 -2.54
CA ALA A 531 -13.98 -6.78 -2.85
C ALA A 531 -15.26 -6.56 -3.70
N ASP A 532 -15.87 -5.37 -3.65
CA ASP A 532 -17.04 -5.02 -4.47
C ASP A 532 -16.69 -4.73 -5.94
N PHE A 533 -15.40 -4.58 -6.28
CA PHE A 533 -14.97 -4.13 -7.60
C PHE A 533 -15.26 -5.17 -8.69
N ASN A 534 -14.84 -6.42 -8.50
CA ASN A 534 -15.13 -7.54 -9.40
C ASN A 534 -15.10 -8.88 -8.65
N GLU A 535 -15.54 -9.95 -9.32
CA GLU A 535 -15.63 -11.30 -8.74
C GLU A 535 -14.28 -11.91 -8.35
N MET A 536 -13.17 -11.45 -8.94
CA MET A 536 -11.83 -11.93 -8.62
C MET A 536 -11.33 -11.29 -7.32
N GLU A 537 -11.48 -9.98 -7.18
CA GLU A 537 -11.17 -9.27 -5.92
C GLU A 537 -12.06 -9.77 -4.77
N TYR A 538 -13.33 -10.06 -5.07
CA TYR A 538 -14.28 -10.65 -4.13
C TYR A 538 -13.77 -11.97 -3.55
N LEU A 539 -13.30 -12.89 -4.41
CA LEU A 539 -12.74 -14.16 -3.95
C LEU A 539 -11.39 -13.94 -3.23
N ALA A 540 -10.48 -13.16 -3.80
CA ALA A 540 -9.14 -12.95 -3.26
C ALA A 540 -9.15 -12.30 -1.87
N GLN A 541 -10.01 -11.31 -1.65
CA GLN A 541 -10.21 -10.71 -0.33
C GLN A 541 -10.81 -11.69 0.67
N ALA A 542 -11.73 -12.56 0.24
CA ALA A 542 -12.33 -13.55 1.11
C ALA A 542 -11.36 -14.67 1.50
N VAL A 543 -10.53 -15.17 0.58
CA VAL A 543 -9.50 -16.16 0.92
C VAL A 543 -8.46 -15.56 1.86
N GLU A 544 -8.06 -14.31 1.67
CA GLU A 544 -7.15 -13.61 2.58
C GLU A 544 -7.77 -13.43 3.97
N ALA A 545 -9.06 -13.06 4.07
CA ALA A 545 -9.76 -12.98 5.34
C ALA A 545 -9.86 -14.35 6.04
N TYR A 546 -10.13 -15.41 5.27
CA TYR A 546 -10.35 -16.77 5.78
C TYR A 546 -9.16 -17.34 6.56
N ILE A 547 -7.93 -16.89 6.28
CA ILE A 547 -6.72 -17.45 6.91
C ILE A 547 -6.37 -16.81 8.26
N TYR A 548 -7.09 -15.76 8.68
CA TYR A 548 -6.80 -15.02 9.90
C TYR A 548 -7.99 -15.04 10.86
N ASP A 549 -7.77 -15.51 12.08
CA ASP A 549 -8.75 -15.38 13.17
C ASP A 549 -8.76 -13.96 13.73
N ASN A 550 -7.60 -13.34 13.82
CA ASN A 550 -7.41 -11.99 14.34
C ASN A 550 -6.49 -11.19 13.41
N LYS A 551 -6.61 -9.87 13.50
CA LYS A 551 -5.72 -8.90 12.85
C LYS A 551 -5.52 -7.72 13.78
N LEU A 552 -4.39 -7.02 13.59
CA LEU A 552 -4.17 -5.74 14.28
C LEU A 552 -5.28 -4.74 13.94
N ALA A 553 -5.81 -4.05 14.95
CA ALA A 553 -6.97 -3.19 14.83
C ALA A 553 -6.73 -1.96 13.94
N ASP A 554 -5.48 -1.55 13.72
CA ASP A 554 -5.12 -0.46 12.81
C ASP A 554 -5.26 -0.82 11.32
N GLN A 555 -5.64 -2.06 11.02
CA GLN A 555 -5.99 -2.50 9.68
C GLN A 555 -7.48 -2.30 9.41
N LYS A 556 -7.78 -1.67 8.28
CA LYS A 556 -9.13 -1.24 7.87
C LYS A 556 -9.31 -1.39 6.37
N GLY A 557 -10.55 -1.35 5.89
CA GLY A 557 -10.91 -1.69 4.51
C GLY A 557 -10.31 -3.03 4.09
N TRP A 558 -9.63 -3.03 2.94
CA TRP A 558 -9.03 -4.22 2.28
C TRP A 558 -7.96 -4.97 3.06
N SER A 559 -7.51 -4.45 4.20
CA SER A 559 -6.51 -5.11 5.04
C SER A 559 -7.08 -5.69 6.34
N GLY A 560 -8.30 -5.31 6.72
CA GLY A 560 -8.83 -5.49 8.08
C GLY A 560 -9.73 -6.71 8.31
N HIS A 561 -9.99 -7.52 7.28
CA HIS A 561 -10.94 -8.63 7.38
C HIS A 561 -10.36 -9.88 8.03
N THR A 562 -11.21 -10.59 8.77
CA THR A 562 -10.91 -11.87 9.42
C THR A 562 -11.92 -12.94 8.99
N ARG A 563 -11.63 -14.18 9.35
CA ARG A 563 -12.49 -15.34 9.11
C ARG A 563 -13.89 -15.14 9.67
N GLU A 564 -14.00 -14.59 10.87
CA GLU A 564 -15.30 -14.34 11.52
C GLU A 564 -16.08 -13.23 10.82
N ILE A 565 -15.42 -12.15 10.37
CA ILE A 565 -16.07 -11.10 9.58
C ILE A 565 -16.62 -11.69 8.27
N LEU A 566 -15.83 -12.51 7.59
CA LEU A 566 -16.25 -13.20 6.37
C LEU A 566 -17.44 -14.11 6.63
N LYS A 567 -17.38 -14.94 7.67
CA LYS A 567 -18.46 -15.86 8.03
C LYS A 567 -19.76 -15.13 8.35
N ALA A 568 -19.69 -13.99 9.03
CA ALA A 568 -20.86 -13.18 9.37
C ALA A 568 -21.44 -12.45 8.15
N LYS A 569 -20.60 -11.84 7.30
CA LYS A 569 -21.06 -11.08 6.13
C LYS A 569 -21.47 -11.97 4.96
N ASP A 570 -20.73 -13.04 4.69
CA ASP A 570 -20.95 -13.94 3.56
C ASP A 570 -20.75 -15.42 3.91
N PRO A 571 -21.72 -16.04 4.63
CA PRO A 571 -21.64 -17.46 4.98
C PRO A 571 -21.54 -18.40 3.76
N SER A 572 -22.07 -17.98 2.61
CA SER A 572 -22.05 -18.80 1.39
C SER A 572 -20.65 -18.87 0.80
N LEU A 573 -19.98 -17.72 0.70
CA LEU A 573 -18.59 -17.66 0.25
C LEU A 573 -17.63 -18.30 1.25
N TYR A 574 -17.85 -18.10 2.55
CA TYR A 574 -17.12 -18.77 3.61
C TYR A 574 -17.15 -20.30 3.43
N LYS A 575 -18.35 -20.87 3.28
CA LYS A 575 -18.52 -22.32 3.09
C LYS A 575 -17.96 -22.79 1.75
N PHE A 576 -18.01 -21.95 0.71
CA PHE A 576 -17.34 -22.27 -0.56
C PHE A 576 -15.84 -22.41 -0.38
N ILE A 577 -15.19 -21.48 0.34
CA ILE A 577 -13.75 -21.51 0.62
C ILE A 577 -13.36 -22.72 1.46
N GLU A 578 -14.13 -23.07 2.50
CA GLU A 578 -13.91 -24.31 3.25
C GLU A 578 -13.91 -25.55 2.35
N ASN A 579 -14.71 -25.52 1.28
CA ASN A 579 -14.84 -26.64 0.35
C ASN A 579 -13.94 -26.54 -0.89
N LEU A 580 -13.15 -25.46 -1.05
CA LEU A 580 -12.22 -25.33 -2.17
C LEU A 580 -11.16 -26.46 -2.20
N ASN A 581 -10.86 -27.05 -1.03
CA ASN A 581 -9.91 -28.16 -0.88
C ASN A 581 -10.56 -29.51 -0.53
N SER A 582 -11.89 -29.62 -0.45
CA SER A 582 -12.56 -30.83 0.06
C SER A 582 -13.10 -31.81 -1.00
N SER A 583 -12.78 -31.65 -2.29
CA SER A 583 -13.41 -32.45 -3.37
C SER A 583 -12.44 -33.18 -4.30
N ASP A 584 -12.95 -34.20 -5.00
CA ASP A 584 -12.35 -35.01 -6.07
C ASP A 584 -11.86 -34.22 -7.33
N SER A 585 -11.58 -32.92 -7.23
CA SER A 585 -11.42 -32.01 -8.40
C SER A 585 -10.01 -31.47 -8.66
N TYR A 586 -8.95 -31.99 -8.03
CA TYR A 586 -7.57 -31.63 -8.43
C TYR A 586 -7.26 -32.07 -9.84
N ARG A 587 -7.67 -33.30 -10.17
CA ARG A 587 -7.55 -33.87 -11.51
C ARG A 587 -8.23 -33.00 -12.57
N GLU A 588 -9.41 -32.48 -12.28
CA GLU A 588 -10.14 -31.58 -13.19
C GLU A 588 -9.37 -30.26 -13.41
N ASN A 589 -8.79 -29.68 -12.37
CA ASN A 589 -8.00 -28.45 -12.48
C ASN A 589 -6.68 -28.69 -13.23
N GLU A 590 -6.03 -29.84 -13.05
CA GLU A 590 -4.83 -30.24 -13.78
C GLU A 590 -5.13 -30.50 -15.28
N ILE A 591 -6.24 -31.17 -15.60
CA ILE A 591 -6.72 -31.33 -16.98
C ILE A 591 -6.97 -29.95 -17.62
N ARG A 592 -7.63 -29.04 -16.89
CA ARG A 592 -7.83 -27.66 -17.36
C ARG A 592 -6.53 -26.91 -17.56
N ALA A 593 -5.54 -27.12 -16.70
CA ALA A 593 -4.22 -26.54 -16.86
C ALA A 593 -3.55 -27.00 -18.17
N TYR A 594 -3.62 -28.29 -18.50
CA TYR A 594 -3.16 -28.81 -19.80
C TYR A 594 -3.90 -28.14 -20.97
N ARG A 595 -5.23 -27.97 -20.85
CA ARG A 595 -6.01 -27.25 -21.86
C ARG A 595 -5.54 -25.80 -22.02
N GLN A 596 -5.34 -25.08 -20.92
CA GLN A 596 -4.87 -23.68 -20.95
C GLN A 596 -3.48 -23.56 -21.56
N LEU A 597 -2.55 -24.45 -21.18
CA LEU A 597 -1.21 -24.50 -21.75
C LEU A 597 -1.27 -24.70 -23.27
N GLY A 598 -2.06 -25.66 -23.75
CA GLY A 598 -2.21 -25.89 -25.19
C GLY A 598 -2.85 -24.71 -25.93
N LEU A 599 -3.87 -24.06 -25.35
CA LEU A 599 -4.46 -22.85 -25.92
C LEU A 599 -3.47 -21.67 -25.97
N ASN A 600 -2.60 -21.53 -24.97
CA ASN A 600 -1.50 -20.56 -24.99
C ASN A 600 -0.53 -20.85 -26.14
N MET A 601 -0.15 -22.11 -26.32
CA MET A 601 0.73 -22.52 -27.43
C MET A 601 0.09 -22.22 -28.79
N ILE A 602 -1.21 -22.49 -28.97
CA ILE A 602 -1.95 -22.12 -30.19
C ILE A 602 -1.91 -20.61 -30.43
N ARG A 603 -2.20 -19.79 -29.40
CA ARG A 603 -2.16 -18.32 -29.50
C ARG A 603 -0.78 -17.80 -29.91
N ASN A 604 0.28 -18.49 -29.48
CA ASN A 604 1.65 -18.17 -29.84
C ASN A 604 2.12 -18.83 -31.15
N GLY A 605 1.22 -19.47 -31.91
CA GLY A 605 1.50 -20.09 -33.20
C GLY A 605 2.17 -21.48 -33.14
N ASN A 606 2.40 -22.04 -31.95
CA ASN A 606 3.02 -23.36 -31.77
C ASN A 606 1.98 -24.48 -31.64
N ILE A 607 1.26 -24.74 -32.74
CA ILE A 607 0.22 -25.78 -32.78
C ILE A 607 0.78 -27.20 -32.55
N PRO A 608 1.97 -27.60 -33.07
CA PRO A 608 2.55 -28.91 -32.77
C PRO A 608 2.73 -29.18 -31.28
N ALA A 609 3.23 -28.20 -30.52
CA ALA A 609 3.38 -28.34 -29.07
C ALA A 609 2.01 -28.43 -28.36
N ALA A 610 0.97 -27.76 -28.87
CA ALA A 610 -0.38 -27.88 -28.33
C ALA A 610 -0.94 -29.30 -28.51
N ILE A 611 -0.66 -29.96 -29.64
CA ILE A 611 -1.02 -31.37 -29.88
C ILE A 611 -0.31 -32.27 -28.87
N GLU A 612 1.01 -32.11 -28.72
CA GLU A 612 1.80 -32.90 -27.78
C GLU A 612 1.30 -32.72 -26.34
N THR A 613 0.97 -31.48 -25.97
CA THR A 613 0.40 -31.14 -24.65
C THR A 613 -0.94 -31.83 -24.43
N ALA A 614 -1.85 -31.79 -25.41
CA ALA A 614 -3.13 -32.48 -25.32
C ALA A 614 -2.94 -34.01 -25.20
N GLN A 615 -2.02 -34.59 -25.98
CA GLN A 615 -1.69 -36.02 -25.92
C GLN A 615 -1.10 -36.42 -24.57
N LYS A 616 -0.18 -35.64 -24.01
CA LYS A 616 0.37 -35.86 -22.65
C LYS A 616 -0.74 -35.85 -21.61
N GLY A 617 -1.63 -34.86 -21.66
CA GLY A 617 -2.80 -34.81 -20.79
C GLY A 617 -3.69 -36.05 -20.92
N LEU A 618 -3.96 -36.51 -22.15
CA LEU A 618 -4.78 -37.71 -22.40
C LEU A 618 -4.11 -38.99 -21.88
N VAL A 619 -2.78 -39.11 -21.99
CA VAL A 619 -2.02 -40.24 -21.43
C VAL A 619 -2.10 -40.23 -19.91
N GLN A 620 -1.96 -39.07 -19.27
CA GLN A 620 -1.94 -38.94 -17.81
C GLN A 620 -3.32 -39.09 -17.17
N TYR A 621 -4.36 -38.51 -17.79
CA TYR A 621 -5.70 -38.41 -17.18
C TYR A 621 -6.79 -39.15 -17.95
N GLY A 622 -6.45 -39.84 -19.04
CA GLY A 622 -7.43 -40.52 -19.88
C GLY A 622 -8.26 -39.55 -20.73
N ASN A 623 -9.29 -40.09 -21.38
CA ASN A 623 -10.19 -39.31 -22.22
C ASN A 623 -10.96 -38.30 -21.37
N HIS A 624 -10.94 -37.03 -21.80
CA HIS A 624 -11.68 -35.95 -21.17
C HIS A 624 -12.07 -34.90 -22.22
N PRO A 625 -13.28 -34.29 -22.15
CA PRO A 625 -13.75 -33.32 -23.15
C PRO A 625 -12.78 -32.15 -23.39
N ASP A 626 -12.17 -31.62 -22.32
CA ASP A 626 -11.26 -30.48 -22.42
C ASP A 626 -9.98 -30.81 -23.20
N LEU A 627 -9.46 -32.03 -23.05
CA LEU A 627 -8.23 -32.49 -23.71
C LEU A 627 -8.49 -32.97 -25.14
N LEU A 628 -9.56 -33.74 -25.35
CA LEU A 628 -10.01 -34.15 -26.68
C LEU A 628 -10.37 -32.93 -27.54
N GLY A 629 -11.09 -31.97 -26.96
CA GLY A 629 -11.45 -30.72 -27.62
C GLY A 629 -10.22 -29.88 -28.00
N LEU A 630 -9.21 -29.79 -27.11
CA LEU A 630 -7.93 -29.13 -27.44
C LEU A 630 -7.22 -29.86 -28.59
N LEU A 631 -7.17 -31.20 -28.57
CA LEU A 631 -6.53 -32.00 -29.60
C LEU A 631 -7.24 -31.83 -30.96
N ALA A 632 -8.56 -31.93 -30.99
CA ALA A 632 -9.37 -31.73 -32.20
C ALA A 632 -9.21 -30.32 -32.77
N GLN A 633 -9.25 -29.28 -31.92
CA GLN A 633 -8.99 -27.90 -32.33
C GLN A 633 -7.59 -27.76 -32.93
N SER A 634 -6.57 -28.34 -32.30
CA SER A 634 -5.19 -28.27 -32.80
C SER A 634 -5.03 -28.98 -34.15
N TYR A 635 -5.68 -30.12 -34.37
CA TYR A 635 -5.69 -30.79 -35.67
C TYR A 635 -6.41 -29.98 -36.75
N ARG A 636 -7.55 -29.35 -36.43
CA ARG A 636 -8.23 -28.43 -37.37
C ARG A 636 -7.30 -27.31 -37.82
N LEU A 637 -6.57 -26.69 -36.89
CA LEU A 637 -5.64 -25.61 -37.19
C LEU A 637 -4.43 -26.06 -38.02
N GLN A 638 -4.08 -27.36 -38.01
CA GLN A 638 -3.07 -27.95 -38.91
C GLN A 638 -3.65 -28.47 -40.24
N GLY A 639 -4.93 -28.26 -40.53
CA GLY A 639 -5.58 -28.80 -41.73
C GLY A 639 -5.82 -30.31 -41.68
N LYS A 640 -5.66 -30.96 -40.53
CA LYS A 640 -5.87 -32.41 -40.33
C LYS A 640 -7.34 -32.72 -40.00
N TYR A 641 -8.25 -32.32 -40.88
CA TYR A 641 -9.69 -32.35 -40.62
C TYR A 641 -10.24 -33.75 -40.31
N GLN A 642 -9.80 -34.79 -41.03
CA GLN A 642 -10.22 -36.18 -40.75
C GLN A 642 -9.88 -36.63 -39.33
N LYS A 643 -8.66 -36.30 -38.85
CA LYS A 643 -8.26 -36.59 -37.47
C LYS A 643 -9.09 -35.80 -36.47
N ALA A 644 -9.36 -34.52 -36.75
CA ALA A 644 -10.21 -33.72 -35.88
C ALA A 644 -11.63 -34.30 -35.78
N THR A 645 -12.24 -34.70 -36.90
CA THR A 645 -13.57 -35.33 -36.93
C THR A 645 -13.61 -36.64 -36.15
N GLN A 646 -12.55 -37.47 -36.25
CA GLN A 646 -12.46 -38.70 -35.45
C GLN A 646 -12.42 -38.40 -33.94
N ILE A 647 -11.66 -37.40 -33.52
CA ILE A 647 -11.59 -36.99 -32.11
C ILE A 647 -12.90 -36.36 -31.64
N ASP A 648 -13.54 -35.52 -32.46
CA ASP A 648 -14.85 -34.94 -32.13
C ASP A 648 -15.91 -36.05 -32.00
N GLN A 649 -15.92 -37.06 -32.88
CA GLN A 649 -16.82 -38.22 -32.77
C GLN A 649 -16.55 -39.03 -31.49
N GLN A 650 -15.28 -39.32 -31.21
CA GLN A 650 -14.88 -39.98 -29.97
C GLN A 650 -15.35 -39.21 -28.72
N MET A 651 -15.28 -37.87 -28.76
CA MET A 651 -15.75 -37.03 -27.68
C MET A 651 -17.27 -37.12 -27.51
N VAL A 652 -18.05 -37.11 -28.59
CA VAL A 652 -19.51 -37.29 -28.55
C VAL A 652 -19.88 -38.69 -28.03
N ASP A 653 -19.19 -39.73 -28.50
CA ASP A 653 -19.49 -41.12 -28.10
C ASP A 653 -19.21 -41.37 -26.62
N LEU A 654 -18.16 -40.75 -26.06
CA LEU A 654 -17.76 -40.89 -24.66
C LEU A 654 -18.48 -39.91 -23.72
N PHE A 655 -18.87 -38.74 -24.22
CA PHE A 655 -19.45 -37.63 -23.44
C PHE A 655 -20.65 -37.03 -24.20
N PRO A 656 -21.77 -37.77 -24.31
CA PRO A 656 -22.92 -37.38 -25.13
C PRO A 656 -23.67 -36.15 -24.63
#